data_AF-A0A0D9NRC3-F1
#
_entry.id   AF-A0A0D9NRC3-F1
#
_cell.length_a   1.000
_cell.length_b   1.000
_cell.length_c   1.000
_cell.angle_alpha   90.00
_cell.angle_beta   90.00
_cell.angle_gamma   90.00
#
_symmetry.space_group_name_H-M   'P 1'
#
loop_
_entity.id
_entity.type
_entity.pdbx_description
1 polymer ?
#
loop_
_entity_poly.entity_id
_entity_poly.type
_entity_poly.pdbx_seq_one_letter_code
_entity_poly.pdbx_strand_id
1 'polypeptide(L)'
;MNSQDKDAQQDDIYVWPAFRALVERPEYNSEESRSLALLGAASDGFTEIARRLLETGAKTAFTDEDGNRALHLSAKNQHIGIMNLLLEERYKQSGNFDIDARNNSGETPLHLATEAGQSLSVQLLLEHDADVDAVTCNGEGAFHIASSLGNVEVMRTLLAARAEDYRLCHVNRDGHNVLTLAVQKGHTDIIKTLLETGICPKKIQSTQENMLVMAAKHLQNGKDMTLLFLAGGWNVNVRVEDHIACTALHAAALAGNAAVVELLLDVGAEHCVRNSQGKQPLHLAVERGDADVVEMLLSKGADIDARDNQNVSPLLLIVNRKDTKMLEMVLESHPGVDIGSKQLPTEKTVLQECCFNPEATKLLLERGANAMTRSNSNVVHAVFQAATGDGAETIRLYLDAGFQPDCTGDDGGSILNVAAFYGPLATVQLLVERGADVNAADKKGTAPIHRAAMRDTPEIVEYLLHQGADLEEMSDEYGTPLMAAVWEDKTETVEFLLGQEANVNATSPKSCPYYTALQAAVKRNSPTMVGILLKHGADANLARGLSSTALCAAIREGSIDIIKLLVEAKADVGSKRGMPERLAIEKNRRDILEILVDHGVVPGRPGQRLLGYLWMWSQTSLEQLLRKYPKINHNARDSAGRTLLIVAVGHGMCPDILPEDPTLLNLQDHRGQTALIYAIRRGHHETVQRLLEAGGDPLSRDVRGRDALYWAALRGDADMFGTVFRQVDKLAQTKPPFVLAINAAAAAGQADFVKELLAKITTDFASTLALADSNGWTALYTAEQCDNPEIVDMILHAMPGVPGGSQGAPPLLQAPTEWHPQDKFFSLLRQPDARSISLSKNRCETCRIGIARANHPMVPTRDDVYYFEVTIVNEGCNSSPCKRFAVGFCREDTPLGSEADSSWGAWWYHGGNGHFGNQGDYVNPNCGPKYGEGDVIGCGVNFKHRTAFYTKNGEIIEYMASGLAFQNVQGRLYPAVMVHADMAGFELKAQFSEEGGDESAGFRFKGSYTDEKTFFKCQQDPDFKDSDGLSDACGILAAI
;
A
#
# COMPACT_ATOMS: atom_id res chain seq x y z
N MET A 1 -89.69 -4.31 10.30
CA MET A 1 -90.02 -5.71 10.61
C MET A 1 -88.80 -6.33 11.29
N ASN A 2 -88.61 -6.07 12.59
CA ASN A 2 -87.58 -6.75 13.38
C ASN A 2 -88.32 -7.60 14.43
N SER A 3 -88.67 -8.83 14.07
CA SER A 3 -89.06 -9.87 15.03
C SER A 3 -88.27 -11.13 14.70
N GLN A 4 -87.48 -11.61 15.66
CA GLN A 4 -86.66 -12.82 15.59
C GLN A 4 -87.49 -14.12 15.59
N ASP A 5 -88.73 -14.10 15.11
CA ASP A 5 -89.58 -15.29 15.02
C ASP A 5 -89.39 -15.96 13.66
N LYS A 6 -88.64 -17.07 13.66
CA LYS A 6 -88.45 -17.94 12.49
C LYS A 6 -89.76 -18.61 12.02
N ASP A 7 -90.80 -18.62 12.86
CA ASP A 7 -92.11 -19.19 12.52
C ASP A 7 -93.00 -18.24 11.67
N ALA A 8 -92.58 -16.98 11.46
CA ALA A 8 -93.34 -16.02 10.64
C ALA A 8 -93.17 -16.23 9.12
N GLN A 9 -92.26 -17.10 8.66
CA GLN A 9 -92.08 -17.41 7.23
C GLN A 9 -93.24 -18.24 6.64
N GLN A 10 -94.08 -18.86 7.48
CA GLN A 10 -95.16 -19.74 7.02
C GLN A 10 -96.50 -19.02 6.79
N ASP A 11 -96.63 -17.73 7.16
CA ASP A 11 -97.92 -17.05 7.26
C ASP A 11 -97.88 -15.62 6.66
N ASP A 12 -97.43 -15.53 5.41
CA ASP A 12 -97.46 -14.34 4.53
C ASP A 12 -98.82 -13.58 4.55
N ILE A 13 -99.91 -14.30 4.84
CA ILE A 13 -101.29 -13.82 4.88
C ILE A 13 -101.56 -12.85 6.05
N TYR A 14 -100.87 -12.98 7.19
CA TYR A 14 -101.13 -12.15 8.37
C TYR A 14 -100.33 -10.83 8.40
N VAL A 15 -99.19 -10.79 7.69
CA VAL A 15 -98.33 -9.60 7.60
C VAL A 15 -98.83 -8.64 6.50
N TRP A 16 -99.46 -9.18 5.45
CA TRP A 16 -99.94 -8.42 4.30
C TRP A 16 -100.96 -7.30 4.64
N PRO A 17 -101.97 -7.46 5.52
CA PRO A 17 -102.89 -6.38 5.85
C PRO A 17 -102.20 -5.17 6.50
N ALA A 18 -101.22 -5.41 7.37
CA ALA A 18 -100.44 -4.36 8.02
C ALA A 18 -99.47 -3.69 7.03
N PHE A 19 -98.86 -4.47 6.15
CA PHE A 19 -97.99 -3.98 5.08
C PHE A 19 -98.77 -3.20 4.00
N ARG A 20 -99.93 -3.69 3.57
CA ARG A 20 -100.87 -3.02 2.66
C ARG A 20 -101.30 -1.67 3.22
N ALA A 21 -101.68 -1.59 4.49
CA ALA A 21 -102.06 -0.34 5.14
C ALA A 21 -100.91 0.68 5.27
N LEU A 22 -99.66 0.23 5.10
CA LEU A 22 -98.46 1.07 5.03
C LEU A 22 -98.18 1.52 3.59
N VAL A 23 -98.20 0.62 2.62
CA VAL A 23 -97.92 0.90 1.19
C VAL A 23 -99.03 1.68 0.50
N GLU A 24 -100.28 1.58 0.96
CA GLU A 24 -101.41 2.40 0.47
C GLU A 24 -101.36 3.86 0.98
N ARG A 25 -100.48 4.19 1.94
CA ARG A 25 -100.30 5.58 2.38
C ARG A 25 -99.54 6.37 1.29
N PRO A 26 -99.96 7.60 0.95
CA PRO A 26 -99.31 8.40 -0.09
C PRO A 26 -97.81 8.61 0.13
N GLU A 27 -97.38 8.64 1.40
CA GLU A 27 -95.98 8.82 1.82
C GLU A 27 -95.07 7.62 1.49
N TYR A 28 -95.63 6.41 1.35
CA TYR A 28 -94.87 5.15 1.16
C TYR A 28 -95.25 4.42 -0.14
N ASN A 29 -96.10 5.02 -0.98
CA ASN A 29 -96.57 4.45 -2.26
C ASN A 29 -95.73 4.89 -3.47
N SER A 30 -94.52 5.42 -3.25
CA SER A 30 -93.60 5.71 -4.35
C SER A 30 -93.04 4.42 -4.94
N GLU A 31 -92.65 4.47 -6.21
CA GLU A 31 -92.02 3.34 -6.90
C GLU A 31 -90.70 2.90 -6.21
N GLU A 32 -89.93 3.86 -5.70
CA GLU A 32 -88.70 3.63 -4.93
C GLU A 32 -88.99 2.92 -3.61
N SER A 33 -90.00 3.37 -2.85
CA SER A 33 -90.40 2.73 -1.58
C SER A 33 -90.89 1.29 -1.80
N ARG A 34 -91.63 1.03 -2.89
CA ARG A 34 -92.06 -0.33 -3.26
C ARG A 34 -90.87 -1.21 -3.66
N SER A 35 -89.89 -0.65 -4.37
CA SER A 35 -88.69 -1.37 -4.81
C SER A 35 -87.72 -1.65 -3.66
N LEU A 36 -87.58 -0.73 -2.70
CA LEU A 36 -86.84 -0.95 -1.46
C LEU A 36 -87.52 -2.02 -0.59
N ALA A 37 -88.85 -2.00 -0.49
CA ALA A 37 -89.59 -3.04 0.22
C ALA A 37 -89.47 -4.40 -0.46
N LEU A 38 -89.33 -4.44 -1.79
CA LEU A 38 -89.05 -5.67 -2.54
C LEU A 38 -87.68 -6.25 -2.19
N LEU A 39 -86.64 -5.41 -1.98
CA LEU A 39 -85.34 -5.88 -1.49
C LEU A 39 -85.44 -6.51 -0.10
N GLY A 40 -86.17 -5.87 0.83
CA GLY A 40 -86.43 -6.43 2.16
C GLY A 40 -87.20 -7.75 2.10
N ALA A 41 -88.25 -7.82 1.29
CA ALA A 41 -89.01 -9.06 1.08
C ALA A 41 -88.14 -10.17 0.49
N ALA A 42 -87.29 -9.84 -0.48
CA ALA A 42 -86.34 -10.75 -1.10
C ALA A 42 -85.21 -11.21 -0.18
N SER A 43 -84.78 -10.38 0.78
CA SER A 43 -83.83 -10.78 1.82
C SER A 43 -84.46 -11.74 2.82
N ASP A 44 -85.69 -11.46 3.27
CA ASP A 44 -86.27 -12.13 4.44
C ASP A 44 -87.20 -13.30 4.10
N GLY A 45 -87.63 -13.42 2.84
CA GLY A 45 -88.36 -14.58 2.32
C GLY A 45 -89.88 -14.41 2.18
N PHE A 46 -90.40 -13.19 2.24
CA PHE A 46 -91.85 -12.90 2.15
C PHE A 46 -92.37 -13.00 0.71
N THR A 47 -92.76 -14.20 0.29
CA THR A 47 -93.02 -14.55 -1.12
C THR A 47 -94.28 -13.88 -1.66
N GLU A 48 -95.38 -13.88 -0.91
CA GLU A 48 -96.63 -13.22 -1.33
C GLU A 48 -96.48 -11.69 -1.30
N ILE A 49 -95.72 -11.14 -0.33
CA ILE A 49 -95.42 -9.70 -0.30
C ILE A 49 -94.63 -9.31 -1.55
N ALA A 50 -93.59 -10.07 -1.90
CA ALA A 50 -92.81 -9.85 -3.12
C ALA A 50 -93.69 -9.95 -4.39
N ARG A 51 -94.56 -10.96 -4.51
CA ARG A 51 -95.52 -11.10 -5.62
C ARG A 51 -96.37 -9.85 -5.80
N ARG A 52 -96.97 -9.36 -4.71
CA ARG A 52 -97.85 -8.18 -4.73
C ARG A 52 -97.10 -6.89 -5.02
N LEU A 53 -95.87 -6.76 -4.53
CA LEU A 53 -95.01 -5.62 -4.86
C LEU A 53 -94.66 -5.59 -6.35
N LEU A 54 -94.40 -6.75 -6.96
CA LEU A 54 -94.20 -6.86 -8.41
C LEU A 54 -95.48 -6.54 -9.20
N GLU A 55 -96.65 -7.05 -8.78
CA GLU A 55 -97.96 -6.72 -9.38
C GLU A 55 -98.30 -5.22 -9.32
N THR A 56 -97.80 -4.52 -8.30
CA THR A 56 -98.01 -3.07 -8.07
C THR A 56 -96.90 -2.19 -8.65
N GLY A 57 -95.98 -2.76 -9.43
CA GLY A 57 -94.98 -2.03 -10.21
C GLY A 57 -93.67 -1.71 -9.48
N ALA A 58 -93.22 -2.56 -8.55
CA ALA A 58 -91.86 -2.50 -8.03
C ALA A 58 -90.81 -2.87 -9.11
N LYS A 59 -89.66 -2.20 -9.12
CA LYS A 59 -88.57 -2.46 -10.06
C LYS A 59 -87.64 -3.55 -9.55
N THR A 60 -87.46 -4.61 -10.34
CA THR A 60 -86.50 -5.69 -10.06
C THR A 60 -85.03 -5.26 -10.17
N ALA A 61 -84.75 -4.19 -10.91
CA ALA A 61 -83.42 -3.62 -11.10
C ALA A 61 -82.98 -2.64 -9.98
N PHE A 62 -83.85 -2.35 -9.01
CA PHE A 62 -83.51 -1.52 -7.85
C PHE A 62 -82.46 -2.23 -6.97
N THR A 63 -81.52 -1.46 -6.43
CA THR A 63 -80.37 -2.01 -5.69
C THR A 63 -80.30 -1.47 -4.27
N ASP A 64 -79.74 -2.26 -3.35
CA ASP A 64 -79.33 -1.78 -2.02
C ASP A 64 -78.02 -0.96 -2.07
N GLU A 65 -77.48 -0.60 -0.90
CA GLU A 65 -76.24 0.16 -0.75
C GLU A 65 -75.01 -0.58 -1.32
N ASP A 66 -75.05 -1.91 -1.35
CA ASP A 66 -73.99 -2.79 -1.87
C ASP A 66 -74.17 -3.10 -3.37
N GLY A 67 -75.22 -2.55 -4.00
CA GLY A 67 -75.54 -2.78 -5.41
C GLY A 67 -76.28 -4.09 -5.67
N ASN A 68 -76.74 -4.80 -4.63
CA ASN A 68 -77.48 -6.05 -4.76
C ASN A 68 -78.93 -5.79 -5.17
N ARG A 69 -79.42 -6.55 -6.15
CA ARG A 69 -80.83 -6.56 -6.55
C ARG A 69 -81.63 -7.58 -5.74
N ALA A 70 -82.95 -7.56 -5.88
CA ALA A 70 -83.82 -8.54 -5.23
C ALA A 70 -83.42 -10.00 -5.57
N LEU A 71 -82.90 -10.25 -6.78
CA LEU A 71 -82.42 -11.56 -7.17
C LEU A 71 -81.13 -11.96 -6.42
N HIS A 72 -80.19 -11.03 -6.19
CA HIS A 72 -78.99 -11.26 -5.39
C HIS A 72 -79.33 -11.70 -3.96
N LEU A 73 -80.24 -10.98 -3.30
CA LEU A 73 -80.61 -11.23 -1.90
C LEU A 73 -81.41 -12.54 -1.74
N SER A 74 -82.37 -12.78 -2.63
CA SER A 74 -83.15 -14.03 -2.61
C SER A 74 -82.31 -15.25 -2.97
N ALA A 75 -81.34 -15.12 -3.88
CA ALA A 75 -80.39 -16.17 -4.22
C ALA A 75 -79.41 -16.48 -3.08
N LYS A 76 -78.87 -15.45 -2.40
CA LYS A 76 -77.98 -15.60 -1.24
C LYS A 76 -78.67 -16.32 -0.07
N ASN A 77 -79.97 -16.09 0.12
CA ASN A 77 -80.73 -16.62 1.26
C ASN A 77 -81.62 -17.84 0.92
N GLN A 78 -81.52 -18.39 -0.29
CA GLN A 78 -82.30 -19.55 -0.77
C GLN A 78 -83.84 -19.38 -0.74
N HIS A 79 -84.32 -18.18 -1.02
CA HIS A 79 -85.75 -17.91 -1.13
C HIS A 79 -86.28 -18.29 -2.52
N ILE A 80 -86.35 -19.60 -2.78
CA ILE A 80 -86.72 -20.20 -4.08
C ILE A 80 -88.06 -19.66 -4.62
N GLY A 81 -89.05 -19.46 -3.75
CA GLY A 81 -90.35 -18.90 -4.12
C GLY A 81 -90.23 -17.50 -4.74
N ILE A 82 -89.38 -16.64 -4.16
CA ILE A 82 -89.13 -15.29 -4.66
C ILE A 82 -88.23 -15.33 -5.91
N MET A 83 -87.22 -16.20 -5.93
CA MET A 83 -86.39 -16.38 -7.13
C MET A 83 -87.22 -16.78 -8.34
N ASN A 84 -88.13 -17.74 -8.20
CA ASN A 84 -89.07 -18.14 -9.27
C ASN A 84 -89.92 -16.97 -9.73
N LEU A 85 -90.47 -16.16 -8.80
CA LEU A 85 -91.23 -14.97 -9.16
C LEU A 85 -90.40 -13.98 -9.97
N LEU A 86 -89.19 -13.67 -9.51
CA LEU A 86 -88.29 -12.74 -10.18
C LEU A 86 -87.85 -13.26 -11.55
N LEU A 87 -87.58 -14.57 -11.67
CA LEU A 87 -87.21 -15.22 -12.94
C LEU A 87 -88.38 -15.30 -13.92
N GLU A 88 -89.63 -15.46 -13.43
CA GLU A 88 -90.85 -15.40 -14.26
C GLU A 88 -91.15 -13.97 -14.76
N GLU A 89 -90.82 -12.93 -13.99
CA GLU A 89 -90.97 -11.52 -14.40
C GLU A 89 -90.10 -11.16 -15.61
N ARG A 90 -89.04 -11.95 -15.91
CA ARG A 90 -88.23 -11.86 -17.15
C ARG A 90 -89.10 -11.82 -18.41
N TYR A 91 -90.26 -12.50 -18.39
CA TYR A 91 -91.15 -12.62 -19.55
C TYR A 91 -92.25 -11.55 -19.59
N LYS A 92 -92.44 -10.75 -18.53
CA LYS A 92 -93.57 -9.81 -18.39
C LYS A 92 -93.19 -8.35 -18.62
N GLN A 93 -91.96 -7.94 -18.29
CA GLN A 93 -91.52 -6.56 -18.47
C GLN A 93 -90.59 -6.43 -19.67
N SER A 94 -90.96 -5.57 -20.62
CA SER A 94 -90.13 -5.24 -21.78
C SER A 94 -88.88 -4.43 -21.35
N GLY A 95 -87.83 -5.12 -20.90
CA GLY A 95 -86.44 -4.68 -21.11
C GLY A 95 -85.58 -4.24 -19.91
N ASN A 96 -85.66 -4.83 -18.70
CA ASN A 96 -84.66 -4.51 -17.65
C ASN A 96 -84.32 -5.63 -16.64
N PHE A 97 -84.70 -6.89 -16.90
CA PHE A 97 -84.28 -8.02 -16.06
C PHE A 97 -82.97 -8.60 -16.59
N ASP A 98 -81.97 -8.66 -15.73
CA ASP A 98 -80.65 -9.21 -16.01
C ASP A 98 -80.32 -10.21 -14.90
N ILE A 99 -80.24 -11.50 -15.25
CA ILE A 99 -79.95 -12.60 -14.32
C ILE A 99 -78.50 -12.55 -13.83
N ASP A 100 -77.60 -11.95 -14.63
CA ASP A 100 -76.17 -11.84 -14.36
C ASP A 100 -75.78 -10.42 -13.94
N ALA A 101 -76.76 -9.65 -13.46
CA ALA A 101 -76.54 -8.31 -12.95
C ALA A 101 -75.43 -8.33 -11.88
N ARG A 102 -74.51 -7.36 -11.96
CA ARG A 102 -73.36 -7.27 -11.06
C ARG A 102 -73.62 -6.25 -9.94
N ASN A 103 -73.33 -6.64 -8.70
CA ASN A 103 -73.31 -5.72 -7.55
C ASN A 103 -72.01 -4.87 -7.56
N ASN A 104 -71.80 -4.04 -6.52
CA ASN A 104 -70.63 -3.16 -6.43
C ASN A 104 -69.29 -3.91 -6.39
N SER A 105 -69.28 -5.18 -5.98
CA SER A 105 -68.12 -6.09 -5.96
C SER A 105 -67.95 -6.86 -7.27
N GLY A 106 -68.80 -6.63 -8.27
CA GLY A 106 -68.80 -7.37 -9.52
C GLY A 106 -69.44 -8.76 -9.43
N GLU A 107 -70.18 -9.05 -8.36
CA GLU A 107 -70.76 -10.37 -8.09
C GLU A 107 -72.15 -10.51 -8.72
N THR A 108 -72.43 -11.67 -9.30
CA THR A 108 -73.74 -12.03 -9.83
C THR A 108 -74.56 -12.71 -8.72
N PRO A 109 -75.88 -12.86 -8.87
CA PRO A 109 -76.70 -13.68 -7.96
C PRO A 109 -76.15 -15.11 -7.81
N LEU A 110 -75.55 -15.66 -8.87
CA LEU A 110 -74.90 -16.97 -8.85
C LEU A 110 -73.66 -16.98 -7.94
N HIS A 111 -72.84 -15.93 -7.93
CA HIS A 111 -71.70 -15.80 -7.02
C HIS A 111 -72.15 -15.77 -5.56
N LEU A 112 -73.16 -14.98 -5.21
CA LEU A 112 -73.66 -14.89 -3.83
C LEU A 112 -74.36 -16.18 -3.36
N ALA A 113 -75.11 -16.85 -4.24
CA ALA A 113 -75.69 -18.17 -3.94
C ALA A 113 -74.60 -19.22 -3.70
N THR A 114 -73.51 -19.16 -4.49
CA THR A 114 -72.35 -20.04 -4.34
C THR A 114 -71.59 -19.76 -3.04
N GLU A 115 -71.34 -18.49 -2.73
CA GLU A 115 -70.68 -18.04 -1.51
C GLU A 115 -71.47 -18.49 -0.25
N ALA A 116 -72.79 -18.32 -0.28
CA ALA A 116 -73.67 -18.72 0.81
C ALA A 116 -73.94 -20.23 0.90
N GLY A 117 -73.42 -21.05 -0.02
CA GLY A 117 -73.60 -22.50 -0.02
C GLY A 117 -74.99 -22.98 -0.44
N GLN A 118 -75.77 -22.14 -1.12
CA GLN A 118 -77.16 -22.42 -1.45
C GLN A 118 -77.30 -23.20 -2.75
N SER A 119 -77.09 -24.53 -2.68
CA SER A 119 -77.11 -25.42 -3.87
C SER A 119 -78.41 -25.35 -4.69
N LEU A 120 -79.58 -25.22 -4.05
CA LEU A 120 -80.87 -25.11 -4.77
C LEU A 120 -80.99 -23.78 -5.52
N SER A 121 -80.47 -22.69 -4.97
CA SER A 121 -80.44 -21.39 -5.66
C SER A 121 -79.47 -21.40 -6.82
N VAL A 122 -78.31 -22.02 -6.65
CA VAL A 122 -77.33 -22.24 -7.72
C VAL A 122 -77.96 -23.07 -8.84
N GLN A 123 -78.62 -24.19 -8.51
CA GLN A 123 -79.31 -25.03 -9.48
C GLN A 123 -80.36 -24.25 -10.25
N LEU A 124 -81.24 -23.53 -9.55
CA LEU A 124 -82.33 -22.77 -10.17
C LEU A 124 -81.80 -21.67 -11.10
N LEU A 125 -80.75 -20.95 -10.70
CA LEU A 125 -80.13 -19.94 -11.56
C LEU A 125 -79.54 -20.56 -12.84
N LEU A 126 -78.87 -21.70 -12.72
CA LEU A 126 -78.29 -22.42 -13.86
C LEU A 126 -79.35 -23.00 -14.80
N GLU A 127 -80.47 -23.51 -14.27
CA GLU A 127 -81.63 -23.96 -15.05
C GLU A 127 -82.27 -22.84 -15.88
N HIS A 128 -82.06 -21.59 -15.48
CA HIS A 128 -82.55 -20.39 -16.17
C HIS A 128 -81.47 -19.64 -16.98
N ASP A 129 -80.40 -20.34 -17.38
CA ASP A 129 -79.29 -19.85 -18.21
C ASP A 129 -78.43 -18.75 -17.56
N ALA A 130 -78.26 -18.74 -16.23
CA ALA A 130 -77.27 -17.86 -15.58
C ALA A 130 -75.85 -18.15 -16.05
N ASP A 131 -75.05 -17.11 -16.27
CA ASP A 131 -73.67 -17.24 -16.74
C ASP A 131 -72.75 -17.77 -15.63
N VAL A 132 -72.48 -19.07 -15.68
CA VAL A 132 -71.51 -19.74 -14.78
C VAL A 132 -70.06 -19.30 -14.99
N ASP A 133 -69.74 -18.71 -16.15
CA ASP A 133 -68.41 -18.17 -16.46
C ASP A 133 -68.24 -16.71 -16.02
N ALA A 134 -69.28 -16.09 -15.45
CA ALA A 134 -69.15 -14.77 -14.86
C ALA A 134 -68.03 -14.80 -13.82
N VAL A 135 -67.26 -13.71 -13.77
CA VAL A 135 -66.17 -13.54 -12.81
C VAL A 135 -66.37 -12.29 -11.99
N THR A 136 -66.04 -12.37 -10.70
CA THR A 136 -66.02 -11.25 -9.77
C THR A 136 -64.92 -10.24 -10.12
N CYS A 137 -64.86 -9.14 -9.38
CA CYS A 137 -63.75 -8.19 -9.49
C CYS A 137 -62.37 -8.83 -9.21
N ASN A 138 -62.28 -9.97 -8.52
CA ASN A 138 -61.02 -10.70 -8.27
C ASN A 138 -60.69 -11.73 -9.36
N GLY A 139 -61.50 -11.80 -10.43
CA GLY A 139 -61.36 -12.82 -11.46
C GLY A 139 -61.80 -14.22 -10.99
N GLU A 140 -62.55 -14.31 -9.90
CA GLU A 140 -63.06 -15.58 -9.38
C GLU A 140 -64.44 -15.86 -10.00
N GLY A 141 -64.61 -17.06 -10.58
CA GLY A 141 -65.93 -17.57 -10.96
C GLY A 141 -66.55 -18.45 -9.87
N ALA A 142 -67.78 -18.91 -10.08
CA ALA A 142 -68.50 -19.75 -9.12
C ALA A 142 -67.70 -21.01 -8.69
N PHE A 143 -66.96 -21.65 -9.60
CA PHE A 143 -66.09 -22.78 -9.26
C PHE A 143 -64.93 -22.42 -8.31
N HIS A 144 -64.35 -21.21 -8.44
CA HIS A 144 -63.28 -20.74 -7.56
C HIS A 144 -63.83 -20.49 -6.14
N ILE A 145 -64.99 -19.85 -6.04
CA ILE A 145 -65.66 -19.57 -4.76
C ILE A 145 -66.05 -20.88 -4.06
N ALA A 146 -66.69 -21.81 -4.78
CA ALA A 146 -67.07 -23.12 -4.24
C ALA A 146 -65.84 -23.92 -3.75
N SER A 147 -64.72 -23.84 -4.47
CA SER A 147 -63.47 -24.50 -4.08
C SER A 147 -62.79 -23.83 -2.89
N SER A 148 -62.81 -22.51 -2.80
CA SER A 148 -62.22 -21.76 -1.70
C SER A 148 -62.95 -22.03 -0.38
N LEU A 149 -64.29 -22.13 -0.45
CA LEU A 149 -65.16 -22.33 0.72
C LEU A 149 -65.38 -23.81 1.08
N GLY A 150 -64.98 -24.76 0.22
CA GLY A 150 -65.15 -26.18 0.48
C GLY A 150 -66.60 -26.68 0.32
N ASN A 151 -67.46 -25.95 -0.41
CA ASN A 151 -68.87 -26.30 -0.59
C ASN A 151 -69.05 -27.40 -1.64
N VAL A 152 -68.97 -28.65 -1.20
CA VAL A 152 -69.00 -29.84 -2.08
C VAL A 152 -70.32 -29.96 -2.84
N GLU A 153 -71.44 -29.65 -2.21
CA GLU A 153 -72.74 -29.78 -2.85
C GLU A 153 -72.93 -28.75 -3.96
N VAL A 154 -72.56 -27.49 -3.71
CA VAL A 154 -72.54 -26.44 -4.75
C VAL A 154 -71.57 -26.83 -5.88
N MET A 155 -70.39 -27.36 -5.54
CA MET A 155 -69.43 -27.85 -6.54
C MET A 155 -70.04 -28.94 -7.43
N ARG A 156 -70.77 -29.90 -6.86
CA ARG A 156 -71.47 -30.94 -7.63
C ARG A 156 -72.56 -30.35 -8.52
N THR A 157 -73.35 -29.41 -8.01
CA THR A 157 -74.39 -28.72 -8.80
C THR A 157 -73.77 -27.98 -9.99
N LEU A 158 -72.67 -27.25 -9.78
CA LEU A 158 -71.94 -26.53 -10.83
C LEU A 158 -71.35 -27.51 -11.87
N LEU A 159 -70.72 -28.61 -11.42
CA LEU A 159 -70.18 -29.64 -12.31
C LEU A 159 -71.27 -30.36 -13.12
N ALA A 160 -72.43 -30.63 -12.51
CA ALA A 160 -73.57 -31.26 -13.18
C ALA A 160 -74.17 -30.38 -14.28
N ALA A 161 -74.17 -29.06 -14.10
CA ALA A 161 -74.64 -28.09 -15.09
C ALA A 161 -73.67 -27.90 -16.28
N ARG A 162 -72.39 -28.27 -16.14
CA ARG A 162 -71.37 -28.14 -17.20
C ARG A 162 -70.40 -29.33 -17.24
N ALA A 163 -70.89 -30.46 -17.73
CA ALA A 163 -70.17 -31.74 -17.71
C ALA A 163 -68.90 -31.85 -18.60
N GLU A 164 -68.53 -30.85 -19.43
CA GLU A 164 -67.46 -31.01 -20.43
C GLU A 164 -66.43 -29.84 -20.52
N ASP A 165 -66.19 -29.07 -19.45
CA ASP A 165 -65.43 -27.81 -19.60
C ASP A 165 -63.92 -27.87 -19.32
N TYR A 166 -63.14 -27.39 -20.29
CA TYR A 166 -61.69 -27.17 -20.24
C TYR A 166 -61.29 -25.99 -19.34
N ARG A 167 -62.25 -25.21 -18.85
CA ARG A 167 -62.08 -23.95 -18.12
C ARG A 167 -61.76 -24.06 -16.63
N LEU A 168 -61.83 -25.25 -16.03
CA LEU A 168 -61.37 -25.50 -14.65
C LEU A 168 -59.86 -25.26 -14.46
N CYS A 169 -59.12 -25.08 -15.55
CA CYS A 169 -57.71 -24.68 -15.54
C CYS A 169 -57.50 -23.16 -15.56
N HIS A 170 -58.55 -22.33 -15.70
CA HIS A 170 -58.43 -20.89 -15.57
C HIS A 170 -57.99 -20.53 -14.16
N VAL A 171 -57.16 -19.48 -14.10
CA VAL A 171 -56.64 -18.94 -12.85
C VAL A 171 -57.35 -17.64 -12.54
N ASN A 172 -57.61 -17.39 -11.26
CA ASN A 172 -58.03 -16.09 -10.77
C ASN A 172 -56.88 -15.07 -10.87
N ARG A 173 -57.10 -13.83 -10.42
CA ARG A 173 -56.04 -12.78 -10.46
C ARG A 173 -54.81 -13.11 -9.62
N ASP A 174 -54.92 -13.99 -8.63
CA ASP A 174 -53.82 -14.46 -7.80
C ASP A 174 -53.05 -15.64 -8.43
N GLY A 175 -53.45 -16.08 -9.63
CA GLY A 175 -52.79 -17.18 -10.34
C GLY A 175 -53.23 -18.57 -9.89
N HIS A 176 -54.28 -18.67 -9.07
CA HIS A 176 -54.81 -19.96 -8.59
C HIS A 176 -56.02 -20.42 -9.42
N ASN A 177 -55.96 -21.66 -9.88
CA ASN A 177 -57.12 -22.36 -10.43
C ASN A 177 -57.95 -23.04 -9.32
N VAL A 178 -59.15 -23.48 -9.70
CA VAL A 178 -60.13 -24.18 -8.86
C VAL A 178 -59.49 -25.30 -8.00
N LEU A 179 -58.67 -26.16 -8.60
CA LEU A 179 -58.04 -27.28 -7.90
C LEU A 179 -56.90 -26.83 -6.96
N THR A 180 -56.07 -25.87 -7.39
CA THR A 180 -54.99 -25.30 -6.54
C THR A 180 -55.54 -24.57 -5.31
N LEU A 181 -56.68 -23.87 -5.43
CA LEU A 181 -57.37 -23.26 -4.29
C LEU A 181 -57.86 -24.33 -3.30
N ALA A 182 -58.46 -25.42 -3.81
CA ALA A 182 -58.90 -26.52 -2.95
C ALA A 182 -57.73 -27.17 -2.19
N VAL A 183 -56.57 -27.34 -2.84
CA VAL A 183 -55.33 -27.85 -2.21
C VAL A 183 -54.77 -26.88 -1.18
N GLN A 184 -54.68 -25.59 -1.52
CA GLN A 184 -54.19 -24.55 -0.62
C GLN A 184 -55.04 -24.44 0.65
N LYS A 185 -56.35 -24.60 0.53
CA LYS A 185 -57.31 -24.56 1.66
C LYS A 185 -57.50 -25.92 2.36
N GLY A 186 -56.96 -27.00 1.80
CA GLY A 186 -57.02 -28.34 2.40
C GLY A 186 -58.35 -29.07 2.21
N HIS A 187 -59.18 -28.70 1.23
CA HIS A 187 -60.52 -29.26 1.03
C HIS A 187 -60.51 -30.58 0.25
N THR A 188 -60.28 -31.68 0.96
CA THR A 188 -60.10 -33.04 0.38
C THR A 188 -61.28 -33.53 -0.43
N ASP A 189 -62.52 -33.26 0.00
CA ASP A 189 -63.73 -33.72 -0.69
C ASP A 189 -63.96 -32.99 -2.03
N ILE A 190 -63.58 -31.71 -2.10
CA ILE A 190 -63.56 -30.95 -3.36
C ILE A 190 -62.50 -31.53 -4.29
N ILE A 191 -61.28 -31.76 -3.79
CA ILE A 191 -60.18 -32.36 -4.58
C ILE A 191 -60.61 -33.71 -5.14
N LYS A 192 -61.20 -34.57 -4.31
CA LYS A 192 -61.72 -35.87 -4.73
C LYS A 192 -62.79 -35.74 -5.82
N THR A 193 -63.78 -34.88 -5.60
CA THR A 193 -64.87 -34.64 -6.57
C THR A 193 -64.33 -34.13 -7.91
N LEU A 194 -63.33 -33.25 -7.90
CA LEU A 194 -62.68 -32.70 -9.10
C LEU A 194 -61.78 -33.72 -9.83
N LEU A 195 -61.13 -34.64 -9.10
CA LEU A 195 -60.32 -35.70 -9.71
C LEU A 195 -61.19 -36.79 -10.36
N GLU A 196 -62.34 -37.11 -9.77
CA GLU A 196 -63.30 -38.09 -10.28
C GLU A 196 -63.97 -37.66 -11.60
N THR A 197 -64.10 -36.35 -11.86
CA THR A 197 -64.69 -35.81 -13.10
C THR A 197 -63.74 -35.80 -14.30
N GLY A 198 -62.52 -36.34 -14.17
CA GLY A 198 -61.62 -36.57 -15.31
C GLY A 198 -60.80 -35.35 -15.75
N ILE A 199 -60.67 -34.33 -14.91
CA ILE A 199 -59.78 -33.18 -15.16
C ILE A 199 -58.35 -33.71 -15.32
N CYS A 200 -57.82 -33.67 -16.55
CA CYS A 200 -56.51 -34.24 -16.87
C CYS A 200 -55.37 -33.48 -16.13
N PRO A 201 -54.68 -34.10 -15.15
CA PRO A 201 -53.63 -33.45 -14.37
C PRO A 201 -52.41 -33.02 -15.21
N LYS A 202 -52.21 -33.63 -16.39
CA LYS A 202 -51.07 -33.36 -17.29
C LYS A 202 -51.01 -31.93 -17.84
N LYS A 203 -52.13 -31.21 -17.95
CA LYS A 203 -52.14 -29.79 -18.39
C LYS A 203 -51.96 -28.79 -17.24
N ILE A 204 -52.10 -29.23 -15.98
CA ILE A 204 -52.01 -28.40 -14.78
C ILE A 204 -50.58 -28.41 -14.21
N GLN A 205 -49.71 -29.31 -14.69
CA GLN A 205 -48.30 -29.39 -14.29
C GLN A 205 -47.46 -28.13 -14.54
N SER A 206 -47.91 -27.19 -15.38
CA SER A 206 -47.14 -26.00 -15.74
C SER A 206 -47.41 -24.76 -14.87
N THR A 207 -48.31 -24.82 -13.89
CA THR A 207 -48.49 -23.70 -12.95
C THR A 207 -47.42 -23.78 -11.86
N GLN A 208 -46.81 -22.64 -11.52
CA GLN A 208 -45.63 -22.45 -10.67
C GLN A 208 -45.64 -23.11 -9.27
N GLU A 209 -46.70 -23.82 -8.88
CA GLU A 209 -46.79 -24.58 -7.63
C GLU A 209 -47.36 -25.98 -7.92
N ASN A 210 -46.50 -26.99 -7.85
CA ASN A 210 -46.93 -28.39 -8.01
C ASN A 210 -47.85 -28.78 -6.84
N MET A 211 -49.08 -29.20 -7.17
CA MET A 211 -50.11 -29.53 -6.18
C MET A 211 -49.69 -30.66 -5.23
N LEU A 212 -48.85 -31.61 -5.67
CA LEU A 212 -48.30 -32.64 -4.79
C LEU A 212 -47.34 -32.04 -3.74
N VAL A 213 -46.55 -31.03 -4.12
CA VAL A 213 -45.65 -30.31 -3.21
C VAL A 213 -46.44 -29.45 -2.22
N MET A 214 -47.51 -28.78 -2.67
CA MET A 214 -48.40 -28.01 -1.79
C MET A 214 -49.10 -28.92 -0.78
N ALA A 215 -49.64 -30.06 -1.23
CA ALA A 215 -50.25 -31.06 -0.37
C ALA A 215 -49.25 -31.54 0.70
N ALA A 216 -48.00 -31.76 0.31
CA ALA A 216 -46.95 -32.22 1.22
C ALA A 216 -46.57 -31.22 2.31
N LYS A 217 -46.74 -29.91 2.07
CA LYS A 217 -46.52 -28.85 3.09
C LYS A 217 -47.65 -28.76 4.11
N HIS A 218 -48.84 -29.27 3.79
CA HIS A 218 -50.04 -29.02 4.57
C HIS A 218 -50.12 -29.93 5.80
N LEU A 219 -50.14 -29.39 7.01
CA LEU A 219 -49.98 -30.18 8.24
C LEU A 219 -51.20 -31.05 8.59
N GLN A 220 -52.42 -30.55 8.42
CA GLN A 220 -53.63 -31.27 8.85
C GLN A 220 -54.09 -32.30 7.81
N ASN A 221 -54.43 -31.84 6.60
CA ASN A 221 -55.00 -32.68 5.55
C ASN A 221 -53.97 -33.16 4.50
N GLY A 222 -52.67 -32.94 4.74
CA GLY A 222 -51.62 -33.22 3.75
C GLY A 222 -51.51 -34.70 3.36
N LYS A 223 -51.71 -35.62 4.31
CA LYS A 223 -51.69 -37.06 4.06
C LYS A 223 -52.80 -37.48 3.10
N ASP A 224 -54.03 -37.06 3.36
CA ASP A 224 -55.20 -37.41 2.56
C ASP A 224 -55.12 -36.80 1.16
N MET A 225 -54.69 -35.54 1.05
CA MET A 225 -54.44 -34.91 -0.26
C MET A 225 -53.34 -35.62 -1.04
N THR A 226 -52.24 -35.99 -0.38
CA THR A 226 -51.12 -36.73 -1.02
C THR A 226 -51.59 -38.10 -1.52
N LEU A 227 -52.41 -38.82 -0.73
CA LEU A 227 -53.03 -40.08 -1.15
C LEU A 227 -53.91 -39.92 -2.40
N LEU A 228 -54.76 -38.88 -2.43
CA LEU A 228 -55.63 -38.59 -3.58
C LEU A 228 -54.80 -38.35 -4.86
N PHE A 229 -53.72 -37.58 -4.76
CA PHE A 229 -52.84 -37.33 -5.92
C PHE A 229 -52.07 -38.60 -6.35
N LEU A 230 -51.52 -39.36 -5.42
CA LEU A 230 -50.82 -40.62 -5.74
C LEU A 230 -51.78 -41.65 -6.38
N ALA A 231 -53.01 -41.77 -5.87
CA ALA A 231 -54.06 -42.61 -6.48
C ALA A 231 -54.44 -42.14 -7.89
N GLY A 232 -54.38 -40.84 -8.15
CA GLY A 232 -54.54 -40.23 -9.47
C GLY A 232 -53.37 -40.45 -10.44
N GLY A 233 -52.36 -41.25 -10.06
CA GLY A 233 -51.20 -41.58 -10.90
C GLY A 233 -50.14 -40.47 -10.99
N TRP A 234 -50.11 -39.56 -10.02
CA TRP A 234 -49.11 -38.49 -9.97
C TRP A 234 -47.73 -39.08 -9.66
N ASN A 235 -46.70 -38.62 -10.37
CA ASN A 235 -45.34 -39.06 -10.12
C ASN A 235 -44.82 -38.45 -8.79
N VAL A 236 -44.43 -39.33 -7.86
CA VAL A 236 -43.95 -38.95 -6.52
C VAL A 236 -42.64 -38.16 -6.54
N ASN A 237 -41.78 -38.41 -7.55
CA ASN A 237 -40.45 -37.80 -7.68
C ASN A 237 -40.44 -36.59 -8.62
N VAL A 238 -41.59 -35.93 -8.85
CA VAL A 238 -41.62 -34.71 -9.66
C VAL A 238 -40.75 -33.64 -9.01
N ARG A 239 -39.82 -33.11 -9.80
CA ARG A 239 -39.01 -31.94 -9.45
C ARG A 239 -39.69 -30.72 -10.04
N VAL A 240 -40.04 -29.77 -9.18
CA VAL A 240 -40.68 -28.52 -9.60
C VAL A 240 -39.58 -27.53 -9.91
N GLU A 241 -39.54 -26.94 -11.11
CA GLU A 241 -38.62 -25.85 -11.42
C GLU A 241 -39.11 -24.53 -10.79
N ASP A 242 -39.27 -24.51 -9.47
CA ASP A 242 -39.40 -23.28 -8.68
C ASP A 242 -37.99 -22.71 -8.39
N HIS A 243 -37.88 -21.61 -7.63
CA HIS A 243 -36.58 -21.03 -7.28
C HIS A 243 -35.64 -22.00 -6.52
N ILE A 244 -36.12 -23.14 -6.00
CA ILE A 244 -35.39 -24.06 -5.11
C ILE A 244 -35.31 -25.51 -5.67
N ALA A 245 -35.99 -25.85 -6.76
CA ALA A 245 -36.06 -27.20 -7.33
C ALA A 245 -36.51 -28.31 -6.35
N CYS A 246 -37.62 -28.11 -5.63
CA CYS A 246 -38.09 -29.02 -4.58
C CYS A 246 -38.91 -30.22 -5.08
N THR A 247 -38.81 -31.37 -4.37
CA THR A 247 -39.74 -32.52 -4.47
C THR A 247 -40.78 -32.47 -3.34
N ALA A 248 -41.83 -33.30 -3.42
CA ALA A 248 -42.81 -33.43 -2.35
C ALA A 248 -42.17 -33.84 -1.01
N LEU A 249 -41.15 -34.71 -1.06
CA LEU A 249 -40.41 -35.13 0.13
C LEU A 249 -39.58 -33.99 0.74
N HIS A 250 -38.96 -33.12 -0.06
CA HIS A 250 -38.29 -31.91 0.45
C HIS A 250 -39.27 -31.00 1.20
N ALA A 251 -40.46 -30.80 0.63
CA ALA A 251 -41.49 -29.95 1.22
C ALA A 251 -42.06 -30.54 2.52
N ALA A 252 -42.32 -31.85 2.55
CA ALA A 252 -42.78 -32.54 3.76
C ALA A 252 -41.72 -32.49 4.88
N ALA A 253 -40.45 -32.70 4.53
CA ALA A 253 -39.34 -32.62 5.48
C ALA A 253 -39.14 -31.21 6.06
N LEU A 254 -39.24 -30.18 5.21
CA LEU A 254 -39.18 -28.79 5.65
C LEU A 254 -40.36 -28.39 6.54
N ALA A 255 -41.56 -28.92 6.25
CA ALA A 255 -42.77 -28.66 7.03
C ALA A 255 -42.77 -29.40 8.38
N GLY A 256 -42.01 -30.50 8.52
CA GLY A 256 -42.10 -31.40 9.67
C GLY A 256 -43.33 -32.32 9.61
N ASN A 257 -43.82 -32.64 8.41
CA ASN A 257 -45.01 -33.47 8.26
C ASN A 257 -44.63 -34.97 8.24
N ALA A 258 -44.35 -35.51 9.42
CA ALA A 258 -43.96 -36.91 9.61
C ALA A 258 -44.89 -37.92 8.90
N ALA A 259 -46.20 -37.71 8.98
CA ALA A 259 -47.19 -38.59 8.37
C ALA A 259 -47.16 -38.61 6.83
N VAL A 260 -46.78 -37.48 6.21
CA VAL A 260 -46.57 -37.40 4.76
C VAL A 260 -45.18 -37.92 4.38
N VAL A 261 -44.15 -37.65 5.18
CA VAL A 261 -42.79 -38.18 4.95
C VAL A 261 -42.83 -39.71 4.93
N GLU A 262 -43.44 -40.33 5.94
CA GLU A 262 -43.63 -41.78 6.02
C GLU A 262 -44.35 -42.31 4.77
N LEU A 263 -45.50 -41.72 4.42
CA LEU A 263 -46.27 -42.11 3.24
C LEU A 263 -45.45 -42.02 1.95
N LEU A 264 -44.74 -40.91 1.73
CA LEU A 264 -43.93 -40.68 0.53
C LEU A 264 -42.78 -41.70 0.43
N LEU A 265 -42.11 -41.99 1.54
CA LEU A 265 -41.03 -42.99 1.59
C LEU A 265 -41.55 -44.40 1.30
N ASP A 266 -42.73 -44.76 1.81
CA ASP A 266 -43.33 -46.08 1.60
C ASP A 266 -43.79 -46.30 0.14
N VAL A 267 -44.21 -45.25 -0.56
CA VAL A 267 -44.52 -45.32 -2.01
C VAL A 267 -43.28 -45.19 -2.91
N GLY A 268 -42.07 -45.13 -2.33
CA GLY A 268 -40.80 -45.13 -3.07
C GLY A 268 -40.29 -43.74 -3.47
N ALA A 269 -40.59 -42.69 -2.71
CA ALA A 269 -39.98 -41.38 -2.91
C ALA A 269 -38.46 -41.45 -2.74
N GLU A 270 -37.72 -40.83 -3.66
CA GLU A 270 -36.26 -40.77 -3.60
C GLU A 270 -35.82 -39.82 -2.46
N HIS A 271 -35.11 -40.36 -1.46
CA HIS A 271 -34.70 -39.65 -0.24
C HIS A 271 -33.31 -39.01 -0.33
N CYS A 272 -32.52 -39.34 -1.35
CA CYS A 272 -31.18 -38.77 -1.60
C CYS A 272 -31.16 -37.69 -2.72
N VAL A 273 -32.33 -37.26 -3.19
CA VAL A 273 -32.46 -36.24 -4.25
C VAL A 273 -31.96 -34.90 -3.75
N ARG A 274 -31.32 -34.14 -4.64
CA ARG A 274 -30.79 -32.80 -4.35
C ARG A 274 -31.66 -31.73 -5.00
N ASN A 275 -32.03 -30.71 -4.22
CA ASN A 275 -32.67 -29.50 -4.71
C ASN A 275 -31.66 -28.56 -5.41
N SER A 276 -32.05 -27.35 -5.82
CA SER A 276 -31.17 -26.40 -6.54
C SER A 276 -30.02 -25.88 -5.68
N GLN A 277 -30.15 -25.94 -4.35
CA GLN A 277 -29.10 -25.64 -3.38
C GLN A 277 -28.21 -26.86 -3.08
N GLY A 278 -28.44 -27.99 -3.74
CA GLY A 278 -27.73 -29.24 -3.48
C GLY A 278 -28.19 -29.96 -2.22
N LYS A 279 -29.19 -29.45 -1.50
CA LYS A 279 -29.70 -30.03 -0.24
C LYS A 279 -30.58 -31.23 -0.50
N GLN A 280 -30.44 -32.25 0.35
CA GLN A 280 -31.37 -33.40 0.42
C GLN A 280 -32.52 -33.13 1.40
N PRO A 281 -33.63 -33.89 1.38
CA PRO A 281 -34.71 -33.77 2.36
C PRO A 281 -34.21 -33.81 3.81
N LEU A 282 -33.17 -34.61 4.10
CA LEU A 282 -32.55 -34.69 5.42
C LEU A 282 -31.95 -33.35 5.90
N HIS A 283 -31.36 -32.55 5.00
CA HIS A 283 -30.85 -31.22 5.36
C HIS A 283 -31.99 -30.33 5.86
N LEU A 284 -33.14 -30.36 5.18
CA LEU A 284 -34.30 -29.54 5.52
C LEU A 284 -34.96 -29.99 6.83
N ALA A 285 -35.00 -31.30 7.10
CA ALA A 285 -35.48 -31.84 8.37
C ALA A 285 -34.61 -31.39 9.55
N VAL A 286 -33.28 -31.41 9.39
CA VAL A 286 -32.33 -30.91 10.39
C VAL A 286 -32.45 -29.39 10.56
N GLU A 287 -32.59 -28.63 9.48
CA GLU A 287 -32.83 -27.17 9.53
C GLU A 287 -34.12 -26.83 10.27
N ARG A 288 -35.16 -27.65 10.10
CA ARG A 288 -36.41 -27.52 10.85
C ARG A 288 -36.24 -27.87 12.33
N GLY A 289 -35.37 -28.84 12.64
CA GLY A 289 -35.17 -29.38 13.99
C GLY A 289 -36.16 -30.48 14.35
N ASP A 290 -36.70 -31.20 13.36
CA ASP A 290 -37.69 -32.25 13.58
C ASP A 290 -37.02 -33.62 13.71
N ALA A 291 -36.86 -34.07 14.96
CA ALA A 291 -36.18 -35.31 15.30
C ALA A 291 -36.84 -36.55 14.69
N ASP A 292 -38.16 -36.61 14.70
CA ASP A 292 -38.92 -37.77 14.21
C ASP A 292 -38.73 -37.92 12.70
N VAL A 293 -38.79 -36.81 11.95
CA VAL A 293 -38.55 -36.81 10.50
C VAL A 293 -37.09 -37.15 10.16
N VAL A 294 -36.13 -36.67 10.94
CA VAL A 294 -34.71 -37.01 10.79
C VAL A 294 -34.51 -38.52 10.97
N GLU A 295 -35.06 -39.11 12.03
CA GLU A 295 -34.98 -40.55 12.29
C GLU A 295 -35.63 -41.37 11.16
N MET A 296 -36.81 -40.96 10.69
CA MET A 296 -37.48 -41.62 9.56
C MET A 296 -36.62 -41.63 8.30
N LEU A 297 -36.03 -40.49 7.93
CA LEU A 297 -35.19 -40.38 6.73
C LEU A 297 -33.91 -41.21 6.86
N LEU A 298 -33.24 -41.17 8.01
CA LEU A 298 -32.03 -41.94 8.27
C LEU A 298 -32.32 -43.46 8.27
N SER A 299 -33.44 -43.90 8.84
CA SER A 299 -33.86 -45.31 8.84
C SER A 299 -34.07 -45.90 7.44
N LYS A 300 -34.37 -45.06 6.44
CA LYS A 300 -34.52 -45.43 5.03
C LYS A 300 -33.21 -45.30 4.24
N GLY A 301 -32.09 -44.96 4.89
CA GLY A 301 -30.75 -44.89 4.28
C GLY A 301 -30.33 -43.51 3.79
N ALA A 302 -30.94 -42.42 4.28
CA ALA A 302 -30.46 -41.08 3.99
C ALA A 302 -29.04 -40.86 4.53
N ASP A 303 -28.20 -40.18 3.76
CA ASP A 303 -26.80 -39.95 4.07
C ASP A 303 -26.63 -38.68 4.93
N ILE A 304 -26.29 -38.88 6.21
CA ILE A 304 -26.05 -37.80 7.19
C ILE A 304 -24.81 -36.94 6.86
N ASP A 305 -23.92 -37.46 6.02
CA ASP A 305 -22.68 -36.81 5.58
C ASP A 305 -22.80 -36.22 4.17
N ALA A 306 -23.96 -36.39 3.52
CA ALA A 306 -24.21 -35.80 2.20
C ALA A 306 -24.05 -34.28 2.26
N ARG A 307 -23.23 -33.74 1.37
CA ARG A 307 -22.88 -32.31 1.37
C ARG A 307 -23.70 -31.52 0.36
N ASP A 308 -24.29 -30.39 0.72
CA ASP A 308 -24.99 -29.50 -0.21
C ASP A 308 -24.05 -28.69 -1.14
N ASN A 309 -24.55 -27.73 -1.92
CA ASN A 309 -23.71 -26.90 -2.82
C ASN A 309 -22.76 -25.96 -2.06
N GLN A 310 -23.00 -25.72 -0.78
CA GLN A 310 -22.09 -25.01 0.12
C GLN A 310 -21.14 -25.99 0.83
N ASN A 311 -21.17 -27.27 0.46
CA ASN A 311 -20.52 -28.40 1.10
C ASN A 311 -20.90 -28.62 2.59
N VAL A 312 -22.06 -28.16 3.03
CA VAL A 312 -22.55 -28.36 4.40
C VAL A 312 -23.26 -29.71 4.49
N SER A 313 -22.94 -30.54 5.49
CA SER A 313 -23.64 -31.80 5.77
C SER A 313 -24.73 -31.62 6.84
N PRO A 314 -25.76 -32.48 6.87
CA PRO A 314 -26.74 -32.55 7.95
C PRO A 314 -26.08 -32.68 9.33
N LEU A 315 -25.05 -33.51 9.49
CA LEU A 315 -24.31 -33.64 10.76
C LEU A 315 -23.73 -32.29 11.23
N LEU A 316 -23.15 -31.52 10.31
CA LEU A 316 -22.61 -30.19 10.62
C LEU A 316 -23.73 -29.19 10.98
N LEU A 317 -24.89 -29.27 10.33
CA LEU A 317 -26.03 -28.42 10.67
C LEU A 317 -26.51 -28.69 12.10
N ILE A 318 -26.55 -29.95 12.55
CA ILE A 318 -26.90 -30.31 13.94
C ILE A 318 -25.95 -29.62 14.92
N VAL A 319 -24.64 -29.72 14.67
CA VAL A 319 -23.59 -29.12 15.49
C VAL A 319 -23.69 -27.59 15.53
N ASN A 320 -23.86 -26.95 14.37
CA ASN A 320 -23.97 -25.49 14.26
C ASN A 320 -25.22 -24.94 14.96
N ARG A 321 -26.30 -25.73 14.99
CA ARG A 321 -27.52 -25.41 15.74
C ARG A 321 -27.40 -25.60 17.24
N LYS A 322 -26.30 -26.22 17.70
CA LYS A 322 -26.08 -26.63 19.11
C LYS A 322 -27.19 -27.57 19.62
N ASP A 323 -27.78 -28.37 18.73
CA ASP A 323 -28.84 -29.32 19.08
C ASP A 323 -28.23 -30.64 19.56
N THR A 324 -27.85 -30.66 20.84
CA THR A 324 -27.17 -31.80 21.46
C THR A 324 -28.05 -33.05 21.54
N LYS A 325 -29.38 -32.87 21.68
CA LYS A 325 -30.34 -33.99 21.72
C LYS A 325 -30.45 -34.65 20.35
N MET A 326 -30.54 -33.86 19.29
CA MET A 326 -30.54 -34.41 17.94
C MET A 326 -29.20 -35.08 17.61
N LEU A 327 -28.07 -34.50 18.04
CA LEU A 327 -26.76 -35.11 17.88
C LEU A 327 -26.66 -36.46 18.59
N GLU A 328 -27.09 -36.53 19.85
CA GLU A 328 -27.11 -37.76 20.65
C GLU A 328 -27.95 -38.85 19.96
N MET A 329 -29.18 -38.50 19.57
CA MET A 329 -30.11 -39.40 18.87
C MET A 329 -29.54 -39.93 17.54
N VAL A 330 -28.91 -39.08 16.72
CA VAL A 330 -28.27 -39.50 15.46
C VAL A 330 -27.08 -40.43 15.72
N LEU A 331 -26.22 -40.08 16.69
CA LEU A 331 -25.05 -40.90 17.03
C LEU A 331 -25.41 -42.23 17.70
N GLU A 332 -26.57 -42.34 18.36
CA GLU A 332 -27.08 -43.59 18.94
C GLU A 332 -27.72 -44.51 17.90
N SER A 333 -28.56 -43.94 17.03
CA SER A 333 -29.28 -44.68 16.00
C SER A 333 -28.38 -45.13 14.84
N HIS A 334 -27.27 -44.41 14.59
CA HIS A 334 -26.38 -44.65 13.45
C HIS A 334 -24.90 -44.72 13.89
N PRO A 335 -24.44 -45.83 14.53
CA PRO A 335 -23.08 -45.93 15.07
C PRO A 335 -21.96 -45.96 14.01
N GLY A 336 -22.30 -46.04 12.72
CA GLY A 336 -21.36 -46.00 11.59
C GLY A 336 -21.15 -44.62 10.95
N VAL A 337 -21.71 -43.55 11.51
CA VAL A 337 -21.52 -42.17 11.03
C VAL A 337 -20.02 -41.85 10.97
N ASP A 338 -19.53 -41.35 9.83
CA ASP A 338 -18.12 -40.96 9.71
C ASP A 338 -17.87 -39.59 10.34
N ILE A 339 -17.77 -39.58 11.67
CA ILE A 339 -17.37 -38.42 12.47
C ILE A 339 -15.96 -37.91 12.14
N GLY A 340 -15.16 -38.70 11.39
CA GLY A 340 -13.79 -38.39 11.01
C GLY A 340 -13.62 -37.87 9.58
N SER A 341 -14.71 -37.74 8.80
CA SER A 341 -14.60 -37.44 7.37
C SER A 341 -13.86 -36.13 7.12
N LYS A 342 -12.74 -36.24 6.40
CA LYS A 342 -11.99 -35.08 5.94
C LYS A 342 -12.80 -34.38 4.85
N GLN A 343 -12.76 -33.05 4.86
CA GLN A 343 -13.19 -32.13 3.80
C GLN A 343 -14.58 -31.50 3.95
N LEU A 344 -14.83 -30.78 5.05
CA LEU A 344 -15.73 -29.61 4.94
C LEU A 344 -15.24 -28.65 3.84
N PRO A 345 -16.08 -27.72 3.33
CA PRO A 345 -15.64 -26.63 2.43
C PRO A 345 -14.50 -25.80 3.05
N THR A 346 -14.47 -25.77 4.39
CA THR A 346 -13.48 -25.13 5.24
C THR A 346 -12.27 -26.02 5.53
N GLU A 347 -12.21 -27.24 4.96
CA GLU A 347 -11.23 -28.30 5.27
C GLU A 347 -11.19 -28.75 6.74
N LYS A 348 -12.16 -28.32 7.54
CA LYS A 348 -12.27 -28.64 8.97
C LYS A 348 -13.02 -29.97 9.19
N THR A 349 -12.88 -30.55 10.38
CA THR A 349 -13.69 -31.69 10.85
C THR A 349 -14.91 -31.21 11.65
N VAL A 350 -15.93 -32.05 11.80
CA VAL A 350 -17.12 -31.74 12.64
C VAL A 350 -16.71 -31.41 14.09
N LEU A 351 -15.70 -32.12 14.60
CA LEU A 351 -15.13 -31.88 15.94
C LEU A 351 -14.43 -30.50 16.05
N GLN A 352 -13.80 -30.00 14.98
CA GLN A 352 -13.18 -28.68 14.95
C GLN A 352 -14.19 -27.53 15.02
N GLU A 353 -15.36 -27.69 14.40
CA GLU A 353 -16.44 -26.71 14.47
C GLU A 353 -17.12 -26.68 15.86
N CYS A 354 -16.94 -27.73 16.67
CA CYS A 354 -17.44 -27.81 18.05
C CYS A 354 -16.59 -27.08 19.10
N CYS A 355 -15.53 -26.33 18.73
CA CYS A 355 -14.55 -25.79 19.68
C CYS A 355 -15.14 -24.93 20.83
N PHE A 356 -16.33 -24.34 20.66
CA PHE A 356 -17.06 -23.60 21.69
C PHE A 356 -18.40 -24.25 22.09
N ASN A 357 -18.52 -25.56 21.90
CA ASN A 357 -19.66 -26.38 22.33
C ASN A 357 -19.12 -27.61 23.10
N PRO A 358 -18.92 -27.49 24.42
CA PRO A 358 -18.36 -28.56 25.24
C PRO A 358 -19.21 -29.83 25.20
N GLU A 359 -20.54 -29.71 25.21
CA GLU A 359 -21.46 -30.85 25.21
C GLU A 359 -21.38 -31.65 23.91
N ALA A 360 -21.38 -30.98 22.75
CA ALA A 360 -21.19 -31.65 21.46
C ALA A 360 -19.77 -32.24 21.34
N THR A 361 -18.76 -31.53 21.83
CA THR A 361 -17.37 -32.03 21.85
C THR A 361 -17.26 -33.31 22.67
N LYS A 362 -17.85 -33.34 23.87
CA LYS A 362 -17.88 -34.52 24.74
C LYS A 362 -18.50 -35.72 24.03
N LEU A 363 -19.69 -35.55 23.47
CA LEU A 363 -20.41 -36.62 22.76
C LEU A 363 -19.59 -37.17 21.59
N LEU A 364 -18.99 -36.29 20.78
CA LEU A 364 -18.17 -36.72 19.64
C LEU A 364 -16.91 -37.46 20.08
N LEU A 365 -16.21 -36.99 21.12
CA LEU A 365 -15.02 -37.66 21.67
C LEU A 365 -15.35 -39.04 22.26
N GLU A 366 -16.45 -39.17 23.01
CA GLU A 366 -16.93 -40.45 23.56
C GLU A 366 -17.27 -41.48 22.47
N ARG A 367 -17.70 -41.02 21.28
CA ARG A 367 -18.01 -41.87 20.12
C ARG A 367 -16.82 -42.09 19.19
N GLY A 368 -15.61 -41.74 19.62
CA GLY A 368 -14.36 -42.05 18.92
C GLY A 368 -13.90 -41.01 17.92
N ALA A 369 -14.41 -39.76 17.98
CA ALA A 369 -13.91 -38.68 17.14
C ALA A 369 -12.42 -38.45 17.43
N ASN A 370 -11.61 -38.45 16.38
CA ASN A 370 -10.18 -38.30 16.54
C ASN A 370 -9.81 -36.84 16.81
N ALA A 371 -9.54 -36.54 18.09
CA ALA A 371 -9.02 -35.27 18.59
C ALA A 371 -7.73 -34.79 17.88
N MET A 372 -6.95 -35.70 17.29
CA MET A 372 -5.65 -35.42 16.68
C MET A 372 -5.72 -35.16 15.17
N THR A 373 -6.92 -35.02 14.59
CA THR A 373 -7.06 -34.83 13.14
C THR A 373 -6.55 -33.46 12.71
N ARG A 374 -5.49 -33.44 11.89
CA ARG A 374 -4.91 -32.21 11.30
C ARG A 374 -5.67 -31.83 10.02
N SER A 375 -5.97 -30.54 9.85
CA SER A 375 -6.42 -29.96 8.57
C SER A 375 -5.24 -29.83 7.59
N ASN A 376 -5.53 -29.77 6.28
CA ASN A 376 -4.52 -29.59 5.24
C ASN A 376 -4.18 -28.11 4.98
N SER A 377 -5.11 -27.19 5.28
CA SER A 377 -4.82 -25.77 5.38
C SER A 377 -4.11 -25.51 6.70
N ASN A 378 -2.94 -24.88 6.58
CA ASN A 378 -2.24 -24.27 7.70
C ASN A 378 -3.25 -23.54 8.60
N VAL A 379 -3.00 -23.59 9.90
CA VAL A 379 -3.72 -22.90 10.99
C VAL A 379 -4.87 -23.70 11.63
N VAL A 380 -4.60 -24.05 12.90
CA VAL A 380 -5.54 -24.39 14.00
C VAL A 380 -5.94 -25.87 14.13
N HIS A 381 -5.30 -26.60 15.06
CA HIS A 381 -6.00 -27.74 15.68
C HIS A 381 -7.21 -27.17 16.45
N ALA A 382 -8.37 -27.84 16.46
CA ALA A 382 -9.58 -27.41 17.18
C ALA A 382 -9.30 -26.85 18.58
N VAL A 383 -8.36 -27.51 19.28
CA VAL A 383 -7.93 -27.19 20.62
C VAL A 383 -7.23 -25.82 20.72
N PHE A 384 -6.50 -25.38 19.69
CA PHE A 384 -5.92 -24.04 19.63
C PHE A 384 -7.01 -22.98 19.43
N GLN A 385 -8.09 -23.29 18.70
CA GLN A 385 -9.24 -22.38 18.59
C GLN A 385 -9.97 -22.26 19.93
N ALA A 386 -10.14 -23.38 20.63
CA ALA A 386 -10.70 -23.38 21.98
C ALA A 386 -9.84 -22.56 22.96
N ALA A 387 -8.52 -22.49 22.74
CA ALA A 387 -7.59 -21.71 23.57
C ALA A 387 -7.71 -20.19 23.39
N THR A 388 -8.36 -19.68 22.33
CA THR A 388 -8.49 -18.23 22.08
C THR A 388 -9.69 -17.57 22.78
N GLY A 389 -10.45 -18.29 23.60
CA GLY A 389 -11.65 -17.78 24.25
C GLY A 389 -12.08 -18.61 25.47
N ASP A 390 -13.38 -18.64 25.77
CA ASP A 390 -13.95 -19.40 26.91
C ASP A 390 -14.06 -20.92 26.63
N GLY A 391 -13.07 -21.48 25.93
CA GLY A 391 -13.01 -22.90 25.60
C GLY A 391 -12.33 -23.76 26.67
N ALA A 392 -12.25 -23.30 27.92
CA ALA A 392 -11.55 -24.02 28.98
C ALA A 392 -12.11 -25.43 29.20
N GLU A 393 -13.44 -25.57 29.19
CA GLU A 393 -14.08 -26.89 29.32
C GLU A 393 -13.86 -27.78 28.11
N THR A 394 -13.91 -27.21 26.90
CA THR A 394 -13.53 -27.90 25.67
C THR A 394 -12.08 -28.42 25.76
N ILE A 395 -11.14 -27.59 26.20
CA ILE A 395 -9.73 -27.98 26.40
C ILE A 395 -9.60 -29.10 27.44
N ARG A 396 -10.35 -29.01 28.54
CA ARG A 396 -10.39 -30.08 29.55
C ARG A 396 -10.77 -31.42 28.92
N LEU A 397 -11.83 -31.44 28.11
CA LEU A 397 -12.29 -32.64 27.40
C LEU A 397 -11.23 -33.18 26.42
N TYR A 398 -10.54 -32.31 25.68
CA TYR A 398 -9.44 -32.73 24.82
C TYR A 398 -8.29 -33.37 25.61
N LEU A 399 -7.87 -32.74 26.71
CA LEU A 399 -6.80 -33.25 27.57
C LEU A 399 -7.20 -34.58 28.23
N ASP A 400 -8.45 -34.72 28.68
CA ASP A 400 -8.99 -35.94 29.26
C ASP A 400 -9.09 -37.07 28.22
N ALA A 401 -9.29 -36.73 26.94
CA ALA A 401 -9.20 -37.66 25.80
C ALA A 401 -7.76 -38.02 25.39
N GLY A 402 -6.75 -37.61 26.16
CA GLY A 402 -5.33 -37.96 25.96
C GLY A 402 -4.53 -36.97 25.11
N PHE A 403 -5.10 -35.81 24.79
CA PHE A 403 -4.39 -34.75 24.07
C PHE A 403 -3.23 -34.19 24.91
N GLN A 404 -2.08 -33.95 24.28
CA GLN A 404 -0.89 -33.49 25.00
C GLN A 404 -0.94 -31.97 25.23
N PRO A 405 -0.66 -31.50 26.46
CA PRO A 405 -0.69 -30.06 26.79
C PRO A 405 0.42 -29.27 26.08
N ASP A 406 1.50 -29.92 25.63
CA ASP A 406 2.63 -29.31 24.92
C ASP A 406 2.53 -29.39 23.39
N CYS A 407 1.32 -29.58 22.86
CA CYS A 407 1.16 -29.60 21.41
C CYS A 407 1.60 -28.26 20.81
N THR A 408 2.24 -28.32 19.63
CA THR A 408 2.75 -27.13 18.93
C THR A 408 2.03 -26.92 17.60
N GLY A 409 1.80 -25.65 17.25
CA GLY A 409 1.39 -25.23 15.92
C GLY A 409 2.52 -25.35 14.88
N ASP A 410 2.24 -24.91 13.65
CA ASP A 410 3.21 -24.99 12.54
C ASP A 410 4.38 -23.99 12.70
N ASP A 411 4.16 -22.89 13.44
CA ASP A 411 5.17 -21.93 13.87
C ASP A 411 6.05 -22.46 15.03
N GLY A 412 5.70 -23.63 15.58
CA GLY A 412 6.34 -24.23 16.75
C GLY A 412 5.82 -23.68 18.08
N GLY A 413 4.86 -22.74 18.09
CA GLY A 413 4.29 -22.21 19.31
C GLY A 413 3.37 -23.22 19.99
N SER A 414 3.50 -23.37 21.31
CA SER A 414 2.64 -24.28 22.08
C SER A 414 1.19 -23.75 22.17
N ILE A 415 0.24 -24.61 22.55
CA ILE A 415 -1.12 -24.17 22.88
C ILE A 415 -1.13 -23.16 24.03
N LEU A 416 -0.17 -23.26 24.96
CA LEU A 416 0.00 -22.30 26.05
C LEU A 416 0.40 -20.92 25.51
N ASN A 417 1.19 -20.83 24.42
CA ASN A 417 1.50 -19.55 23.78
C ASN A 417 0.24 -18.86 23.25
N VAL A 418 -0.68 -19.63 22.66
CA VAL A 418 -1.95 -19.10 22.13
C VAL A 418 -2.89 -18.70 23.27
N ALA A 419 -3.02 -19.54 24.29
CA ALA A 419 -3.81 -19.24 25.48
C ALA A 419 -3.29 -18.00 26.23
N ALA A 420 -1.98 -17.83 26.35
CA ALA A 420 -1.38 -16.68 27.00
C ALA A 420 -1.74 -15.36 26.30
N PHE A 421 -1.82 -15.35 24.96
CA PHE A 421 -2.17 -14.14 24.20
C PHE A 421 -3.69 -13.88 24.15
N TYR A 422 -4.48 -14.91 23.81
CA TYR A 422 -5.91 -14.75 23.47
C TYR A 422 -6.86 -15.26 24.55
N GLY A 423 -6.44 -16.22 25.38
CA GLY A 423 -7.31 -16.94 26.30
C GLY A 423 -7.52 -16.26 27.65
N PRO A 424 -8.54 -16.68 28.42
CA PRO A 424 -8.71 -16.28 29.81
C PRO A 424 -7.66 -16.96 30.71
N LEU A 425 -7.41 -16.38 31.89
CA LEU A 425 -6.50 -16.94 32.89
C LEU A 425 -6.85 -18.40 33.26
N ALA A 426 -8.14 -18.74 33.33
CA ALA A 426 -8.60 -20.10 33.63
C ALA A 426 -8.09 -21.14 32.62
N THR A 427 -7.99 -20.79 31.33
CA THR A 427 -7.45 -21.68 30.30
C THR A 427 -5.95 -21.87 30.46
N VAL A 428 -5.22 -20.79 30.77
CA VAL A 428 -3.77 -20.85 31.06
C VAL A 428 -3.50 -21.72 32.29
N GLN A 429 -4.26 -21.51 33.37
CA GLN A 429 -4.17 -22.31 34.60
C GLN A 429 -4.40 -23.79 34.32
N LEU A 430 -5.48 -24.12 33.59
CA LEU A 430 -5.79 -25.50 33.23
C LEU A 430 -4.65 -26.16 32.46
N LEU A 431 -4.06 -25.48 31.48
CA LEU A 431 -2.97 -26.04 30.68
C LEU A 431 -1.72 -26.31 31.52
N VAL A 432 -1.34 -25.36 32.39
CA VAL A 432 -0.17 -25.51 33.27
C VAL A 432 -0.40 -26.59 34.33
N GLU A 433 -1.58 -26.65 34.95
CA GLU A 433 -1.96 -27.72 35.89
C GLU A 433 -1.92 -29.12 35.27
N ARG A 434 -2.17 -29.19 33.96
CA ARG A 434 -2.14 -30.44 33.18
C ARG A 434 -0.74 -30.75 32.62
N GLY A 435 0.27 -29.96 32.97
CA GLY A 435 1.67 -30.22 32.67
C GLY A 435 2.21 -29.50 31.44
N ALA A 436 1.57 -28.44 30.95
CA ALA A 436 2.14 -27.62 29.88
C ALA A 436 3.44 -26.94 30.35
N ASP A 437 4.49 -26.98 29.52
CA ASP A 437 5.75 -26.31 29.77
C ASP A 437 5.58 -24.78 29.66
N VAL A 438 5.73 -24.11 30.81
CA VAL A 438 5.61 -22.65 30.95
C VAL A 438 6.65 -21.87 30.15
N ASN A 439 7.75 -22.51 29.75
CA ASN A 439 8.84 -21.93 28.97
C ASN A 439 8.89 -22.45 27.53
N ALA A 440 7.83 -23.10 27.03
CA ALA A 440 7.76 -23.65 25.68
C ALA A 440 7.87 -22.55 24.59
N ALA A 441 9.08 -22.33 24.09
CA ALA A 441 9.36 -21.31 23.09
C ALA A 441 9.08 -21.80 21.65
N ASP A 442 8.53 -20.93 20.81
CA ASP A 442 8.36 -21.19 19.38
C ASP A 442 9.70 -21.17 18.60
N LYS A 443 9.65 -21.36 17.28
CA LYS A 443 10.87 -21.36 16.43
C LYS A 443 11.68 -20.06 16.48
N LYS A 444 11.11 -18.96 16.99
CA LYS A 444 11.75 -17.66 17.17
C LYS A 444 12.10 -17.37 18.64
N GLY A 445 12.01 -18.34 19.54
CA GLY A 445 12.26 -18.12 20.96
C GLY A 445 11.09 -17.43 21.69
N THR A 446 9.91 -17.31 21.09
CA THR A 446 8.77 -16.66 21.75
C THR A 446 8.11 -17.63 22.72
N ALA A 447 8.33 -17.44 24.02
CA ALA A 447 7.70 -18.20 25.10
C ALA A 447 6.30 -17.65 25.52
N PRO A 448 5.47 -18.40 26.28
CA PRO A 448 4.17 -17.94 26.76
C PRO A 448 4.21 -16.60 27.50
N ILE A 449 5.26 -16.33 28.28
CA ILE A 449 5.42 -15.06 29.01
C ILE A 449 5.53 -13.85 28.07
N HIS A 450 6.15 -13.98 26.90
CA HIS A 450 6.16 -12.90 25.89
C HIS A 450 4.76 -12.60 25.39
N ARG A 451 3.98 -13.64 25.10
CA ARG A 451 2.60 -13.53 24.61
C ARG A 451 1.68 -12.92 25.68
N ALA A 452 1.84 -13.31 26.93
CA ALA A 452 1.14 -12.71 28.06
C ALA A 452 1.52 -11.22 28.23
N ALA A 453 2.81 -10.90 28.10
CA ALA A 453 3.33 -9.54 28.25
C ALA A 453 2.77 -8.55 27.21
N MET A 454 2.34 -9.04 26.05
CA MET A 454 1.70 -8.25 24.99
C MET A 454 0.24 -7.86 25.31
N ARG A 455 -0.29 -8.22 26.48
CA ARG A 455 -1.61 -7.81 26.97
C ARG A 455 -1.47 -6.75 28.05
N ASP A 456 -2.50 -5.95 28.26
CA ASP A 456 -2.54 -4.95 29.34
C ASP A 456 -3.07 -5.53 30.67
N THR A 457 -3.16 -6.86 30.76
CA THR A 457 -3.70 -7.58 31.93
C THR A 457 -2.57 -8.44 32.51
N PRO A 458 -1.87 -7.97 33.57
CA PRO A 458 -0.67 -8.61 34.10
C PRO A 458 -0.95 -9.93 34.84
N GLU A 459 -2.20 -10.31 35.09
CA GLU A 459 -2.59 -11.49 35.88
C GLU A 459 -2.04 -12.80 35.29
N ILE A 460 -1.96 -12.90 33.96
CA ILE A 460 -1.38 -14.07 33.28
C ILE A 460 0.14 -14.05 33.40
N VAL A 461 0.78 -12.88 33.30
CA VAL A 461 2.22 -12.73 33.51
C VAL A 461 2.58 -13.11 34.96
N GLU A 462 1.83 -12.58 35.92
CA GLU A 462 1.95 -12.90 37.34
C GLU A 462 1.84 -14.40 37.59
N TYR A 463 0.80 -15.05 37.04
CA TYR A 463 0.63 -16.48 37.18
C TYR A 463 1.81 -17.27 36.58
N LEU A 464 2.23 -16.96 35.35
CA LEU A 464 3.33 -17.64 34.68
C LEU A 464 4.65 -17.50 35.45
N LEU A 465 4.95 -16.32 35.99
CA LEU A 465 6.14 -16.09 36.83
C LEU A 465 6.09 -16.95 38.10
N HIS A 466 4.94 -17.04 38.78
CA HIS A 466 4.77 -17.93 39.93
C HIS A 466 4.97 -19.41 39.60
N GLN A 467 4.71 -19.81 38.34
CA GLN A 467 4.93 -21.18 37.85
C GLN A 467 6.35 -21.41 37.29
N GLY A 468 7.24 -20.43 37.39
CA GLY A 468 8.65 -20.57 37.00
C GLY A 468 8.97 -20.15 35.56
N ALA A 469 8.16 -19.30 34.94
CA ALA A 469 8.52 -18.67 33.67
C ALA A 469 9.74 -17.74 33.83
N ASP A 470 10.64 -17.74 32.85
CA ASP A 470 11.81 -16.85 32.88
C ASP A 470 11.43 -15.42 32.46
N LEU A 471 11.61 -14.47 33.40
CA LEU A 471 11.35 -13.04 33.21
C LEU A 471 12.24 -12.41 32.12
N GLU A 472 13.40 -13.01 31.84
CA GLU A 472 14.41 -12.51 30.89
C GLU A 472 14.58 -13.44 29.67
N GLU A 473 13.62 -14.33 29.42
CA GLU A 473 13.62 -15.19 28.24
C GLU A 473 13.77 -14.38 26.94
N MET A 474 14.51 -14.89 25.96
CA MET A 474 14.88 -14.10 24.78
C MET A 474 14.19 -14.58 23.50
N SER A 475 13.35 -13.72 22.92
CA SER A 475 12.79 -13.88 21.58
C SER A 475 13.61 -13.17 20.50
N ASP A 476 13.78 -13.82 19.34
CA ASP A 476 14.34 -13.21 18.13
C ASP A 476 13.43 -12.11 17.55
N GLU A 477 12.12 -12.20 17.81
CA GLU A 477 11.14 -11.22 17.32
C GLU A 477 10.93 -10.08 18.31
N TYR A 478 10.76 -10.41 19.59
CA TYR A 478 10.30 -9.46 20.60
C TYR A 478 11.36 -9.05 21.64
N GLY A 479 12.54 -9.68 21.66
CA GLY A 479 13.51 -9.46 22.74
C GLY A 479 13.03 -10.09 24.05
N THR A 480 13.12 -9.39 25.18
CA THR A 480 12.59 -9.86 26.48
C THR A 480 11.07 -9.65 26.60
N PRO A 481 10.38 -10.27 27.57
CA PRO A 481 8.96 -10.00 27.85
C PRO A 481 8.66 -8.52 28.09
N LEU A 482 9.55 -7.79 28.78
CA LEU A 482 9.44 -6.34 28.96
C LEU A 482 9.46 -5.61 27.61
N MET A 483 10.35 -6.00 26.69
CA MET A 483 10.39 -5.40 25.36
C MET A 483 9.12 -5.69 24.54
N ALA A 484 8.55 -6.89 24.67
CA ALA A 484 7.28 -7.25 24.05
C ALA A 484 6.12 -6.37 24.57
N ALA A 485 6.03 -6.18 25.89
CA ALA A 485 5.03 -5.31 26.51
C ALA A 485 5.17 -3.84 26.07
N VAL A 486 6.40 -3.33 26.02
CA VAL A 486 6.70 -1.97 25.54
C VAL A 486 6.37 -1.81 24.07
N TRP A 487 6.69 -2.81 23.23
CA TRP A 487 6.36 -2.78 21.81
C TRP A 487 4.85 -2.73 21.60
N GLU A 488 4.06 -3.47 22.38
CA GLU A 488 2.58 -3.42 22.30
C GLU A 488 1.91 -2.31 23.13
N ASP A 489 2.71 -1.41 23.73
CA ASP A 489 2.27 -0.23 24.49
C ASP A 489 1.36 -0.60 25.69
N LYS A 490 1.69 -1.68 26.41
CA LYS A 490 0.90 -2.23 27.53
C LYS A 490 1.36 -1.68 28.86
N THR A 491 0.78 -0.54 29.26
CA THR A 491 1.26 0.27 30.39
C THR A 491 1.20 -0.49 31.71
N GLU A 492 0.08 -1.16 32.01
CA GLU A 492 -0.09 -1.85 33.30
C GLU A 492 0.88 -3.02 33.42
N THR A 493 1.06 -3.76 32.34
CA THR A 493 2.00 -4.89 32.28
C THR A 493 3.46 -4.44 32.31
N VAL A 494 3.81 -3.32 31.69
CA VAL A 494 5.16 -2.73 31.77
C VAL A 494 5.49 -2.32 33.20
N GLU A 495 4.60 -1.59 33.87
CA GLU A 495 4.80 -1.19 35.28
C GLU A 495 4.86 -2.42 36.21
N PHE A 496 4.04 -3.45 35.96
CA PHE A 496 4.11 -4.72 36.69
C PHE A 496 5.46 -5.42 36.50
N LEU A 497 5.92 -5.60 35.26
CA LEU A 497 7.19 -6.27 34.96
C LEU A 497 8.39 -5.52 35.56
N LEU A 498 8.40 -4.18 35.49
CA LEU A 498 9.42 -3.35 36.14
C LEU A 498 9.36 -3.46 37.67
N GLY A 499 8.16 -3.61 38.24
CA GLY A 499 7.95 -3.90 39.66
C GLY A 499 8.45 -5.29 40.09
N GLN A 500 8.56 -6.25 39.17
CA GLN A 500 9.19 -7.56 39.37
C GLN A 500 10.71 -7.56 39.10
N GLU A 501 11.33 -6.37 39.08
CA GLU A 501 12.77 -6.18 38.83
C GLU A 501 13.25 -6.64 37.44
N ALA A 502 12.37 -6.61 36.42
CA ALA A 502 12.78 -6.87 35.03
C ALA A 502 13.89 -5.92 34.59
N ASN A 503 14.89 -6.44 33.89
CA ASN A 503 16.04 -5.66 33.46
C ASN A 503 15.67 -4.68 32.34
N VAL A 504 15.40 -3.43 32.71
CA VAL A 504 15.08 -2.32 31.80
C VAL A 504 16.14 -2.10 30.70
N ASN A 505 17.38 -2.52 30.97
CA ASN A 505 18.55 -2.37 30.11
C ASN A 505 18.97 -3.68 29.42
N ALA A 506 18.13 -4.71 29.43
CA ALA A 506 18.34 -5.93 28.67
C ALA A 506 18.55 -5.61 27.18
N THR A 507 19.33 -6.45 26.50
CA THR A 507 19.73 -6.22 25.10
C THR A 507 19.29 -7.38 24.21
N SER A 508 18.58 -7.07 23.14
CA SER A 508 18.04 -8.07 22.23
C SER A 508 19.07 -8.65 21.25
N PRO A 509 18.78 -9.82 20.63
CA PRO A 509 19.63 -10.43 19.62
C PRO A 509 19.64 -9.60 18.33
N LYS A 510 20.54 -9.94 17.40
CA LYS A 510 20.70 -9.14 16.18
C LYS A 510 19.47 -9.15 15.26
N SER A 511 18.71 -10.23 15.29
CA SER A 511 17.45 -10.52 14.59
C SER A 511 16.33 -9.57 14.98
N CYS A 512 16.27 -9.17 16.26
CA CYS A 512 15.22 -8.32 16.79
C CYS A 512 15.31 -6.88 16.22
N PRO A 513 14.18 -6.26 15.84
CA PRO A 513 14.16 -4.95 15.20
C PRO A 513 14.67 -3.81 16.08
N TYR A 514 14.57 -3.92 17.41
CA TYR A 514 15.04 -2.92 18.39
C TYR A 514 16.03 -3.56 19.34
N TYR A 515 16.98 -2.79 19.90
CA TYR A 515 18.04 -3.33 20.75
C TYR A 515 17.71 -3.32 22.25
N THR A 516 16.95 -2.33 22.72
CA THR A 516 16.53 -2.18 24.13
C THR A 516 15.05 -1.84 24.20
N ALA A 517 14.44 -2.01 25.38
CA ALA A 517 13.07 -1.57 25.64
C ALA A 517 12.86 -0.08 25.31
N LEU A 518 13.82 0.77 25.69
CA LEU A 518 13.78 2.20 25.36
C LEU A 518 13.74 2.47 23.85
N GLN A 519 14.48 1.69 23.05
CA GLN A 519 14.43 1.82 21.60
C GLN A 519 13.14 1.28 20.99
N ALA A 520 12.54 0.25 21.59
CA ALA A 520 11.22 -0.23 21.19
C ALA A 520 10.16 0.86 21.37
N ALA A 521 10.17 1.54 22.54
CA ALA A 521 9.28 2.67 22.83
C ALA A 521 9.47 3.85 21.86
N VAL A 522 10.73 4.19 21.52
CA VAL A 522 11.05 5.23 20.55
C VAL A 522 10.53 4.87 19.16
N LYS A 523 10.73 3.63 18.70
CA LYS A 523 10.23 3.17 17.39
C LYS A 523 8.71 3.13 17.31
N ARG A 524 8.03 2.81 18.41
CA ARG A 524 6.57 2.91 18.52
C ARG A 524 6.07 4.35 18.65
N ASN A 525 6.98 5.30 18.82
CA ASN A 525 6.68 6.71 19.03
C ASN A 525 5.75 6.93 20.25
N SER A 526 6.03 6.27 21.38
CA SER A 526 5.28 6.39 22.63
C SER A 526 6.08 7.18 23.69
N PRO A 527 5.82 8.50 23.86
CA PRO A 527 6.46 9.31 24.90
C PRO A 527 6.17 8.80 26.32
N THR A 528 4.98 8.23 26.54
CA THR A 528 4.58 7.66 27.83
C THR A 528 5.48 6.50 28.22
N MET A 529 5.69 5.52 27.32
CA MET A 529 6.60 4.39 27.58
C MET A 529 8.04 4.85 27.78
N VAL A 530 8.50 5.83 26.98
CA VAL A 530 9.82 6.43 27.17
C VAL A 530 9.94 7.03 28.57
N GLY A 531 8.94 7.78 29.04
CA GLY A 531 8.92 8.36 30.38
C GLY A 531 8.97 7.31 31.49
N ILE A 532 8.16 6.25 31.39
CA ILE A 532 8.12 5.15 32.36
C ILE A 532 9.49 4.45 32.42
N LEU A 533 10.04 4.06 31.27
CA LEU A 533 11.32 3.36 31.21
C LEU A 533 12.48 4.20 31.78
N LEU A 534 12.52 5.51 31.46
CA LEU A 534 13.54 6.42 32.00
C LEU A 534 13.40 6.60 33.51
N LYS A 535 12.17 6.69 34.04
CA LYS A 535 11.90 6.76 35.49
C LYS A 535 12.42 5.51 36.22
N HIS A 536 12.34 4.35 35.57
CA HIS A 536 12.86 3.07 36.07
C HIS A 536 14.34 2.80 35.70
N GLY A 537 15.09 3.81 35.25
CA GLY A 537 16.55 3.73 35.07
C GLY A 537 17.03 3.20 33.72
N ALA A 538 16.22 3.29 32.66
CA ALA A 538 16.67 2.99 31.31
C ALA A 538 17.85 3.89 30.87
N ASP A 539 18.93 3.29 30.39
CA ASP A 539 20.09 4.00 29.88
C ASP A 539 19.84 4.46 28.44
N ALA A 540 19.69 5.77 28.27
CA ALA A 540 19.48 6.43 26.98
C ALA A 540 20.63 6.24 25.98
N ASN A 541 21.80 5.78 26.42
CA ASN A 541 23.02 5.69 25.63
C ASN A 541 23.37 4.26 25.17
N LEU A 542 22.58 3.26 25.53
CA LEU A 542 22.76 1.89 25.03
C LEU A 542 22.54 1.85 23.50
N ALA A 543 23.49 1.24 22.79
CA ALA A 543 23.51 1.21 21.32
C ALA A 543 24.18 -0.05 20.75
N ARG A 544 23.57 -0.62 19.70
CA ARG A 544 24.11 -1.69 18.85
C ARG A 544 24.66 -1.13 17.54
N GLY A 545 25.97 -0.93 17.42
CA GLY A 545 26.61 -0.40 16.19
C GLY A 545 26.57 1.13 16.01
N LEU A 546 26.94 1.60 14.82
CA LEU A 546 27.24 3.02 14.54
C LEU A 546 26.02 3.96 14.49
N SER A 547 24.78 3.47 14.56
CA SER A 547 23.58 4.24 14.21
C SER A 547 22.41 4.17 15.21
N SER A 548 22.60 3.67 16.42
CA SER A 548 21.51 3.02 17.18
C SER A 548 21.32 3.49 18.63
N THR A 549 21.65 4.72 19.01
CA THR A 549 21.15 5.24 20.30
C THR A 549 19.65 5.54 20.22
N ALA A 550 18.96 5.55 21.35
CA ALA A 550 17.55 5.94 21.43
C ALA A 550 17.33 7.36 20.87
N LEU A 551 18.26 8.29 21.16
CA LEU A 551 18.23 9.66 20.64
C LEU A 551 18.34 9.71 19.10
N CYS A 552 19.26 8.96 18.51
CA CYS A 552 19.38 8.90 17.05
C CYS A 552 18.13 8.29 16.40
N ALA A 553 17.53 7.27 17.02
CA ALA A 553 16.26 6.72 16.54
C ALA A 553 15.15 7.79 16.60
N ALA A 554 15.01 8.51 17.72
CA ALA A 554 14.00 9.55 17.89
C ALA A 554 14.13 10.69 16.86
N ILE A 555 15.37 11.07 16.51
CA ILE A 555 15.63 12.06 15.46
C ILE A 555 15.23 11.55 14.06
N ARG A 556 15.40 10.26 13.77
CA ARG A 556 14.96 9.69 12.48
C ARG A 556 13.45 9.69 12.32
N GLU A 557 12.75 9.34 13.40
CA GLU A 557 11.29 9.36 13.46
C GLU A 557 10.74 10.80 13.54
N GLY A 558 11.55 11.74 14.04
CA GLY A 558 11.22 13.17 14.08
C GLY A 558 10.34 13.60 15.27
N SER A 559 10.32 12.81 16.35
CA SER A 559 9.47 12.99 17.52
C SER A 559 10.09 13.93 18.55
N ILE A 560 9.59 15.17 18.62
CA ILE A 560 10.15 16.23 19.48
C ILE A 560 10.00 15.91 20.98
N ASP A 561 8.85 15.37 21.39
CA ASP A 561 8.58 15.10 22.81
C ASP A 561 9.49 13.99 23.35
N ILE A 562 9.71 12.94 22.55
CA ILE A 562 10.66 11.87 22.87
C ILE A 562 12.09 12.40 22.92
N ILE A 563 12.48 13.28 21.98
CA ILE A 563 13.81 13.91 21.99
C ILE A 563 14.01 14.71 23.29
N LYS A 564 13.02 15.51 23.71
CA LYS A 564 13.08 16.26 24.97
C LYS A 564 13.25 15.33 26.17
N LEU A 565 12.41 14.28 26.29
CA LEU A 565 12.51 13.30 27.38
C LEU A 565 13.89 12.63 27.45
N LEU A 566 14.43 12.21 26.30
CA LEU A 566 15.75 11.57 26.25
C LEU A 566 16.87 12.53 26.64
N VAL A 567 16.79 13.78 26.19
CA VAL A 567 17.79 14.81 26.50
C VAL A 567 17.73 15.22 27.98
N GLU A 568 16.53 15.37 28.55
CA GLU A 568 16.32 15.57 30.00
C GLU A 568 16.90 14.40 30.82
N ALA A 569 16.79 13.18 30.31
CA ALA A 569 17.43 11.99 30.87
C ALA A 569 18.93 11.84 30.54
N LYS A 570 19.59 12.92 30.11
CA LYS A 570 21.04 12.98 29.84
C LYS A 570 21.52 12.04 28.73
N ALA A 571 20.72 11.83 27.69
CA ALA A 571 21.20 11.22 26.45
C ALA A 571 22.39 12.01 25.89
N ASP A 572 23.42 11.31 25.40
CA ASP A 572 24.63 11.91 24.83
C ASP A 572 24.33 12.55 23.47
N VAL A 573 23.94 13.81 23.52
CA VAL A 573 23.71 14.65 22.34
C VAL A 573 24.97 14.85 21.49
N GLY A 574 26.16 14.70 22.07
CA GLY A 574 27.46 14.82 21.42
C GLY A 574 28.05 13.50 20.93
N SER A 575 27.26 12.41 20.98
CA SER A 575 27.73 11.07 20.70
C SER A 575 28.41 10.96 19.34
N LYS A 576 29.66 10.48 19.35
CA LYS A 576 30.39 10.11 18.12
C LYS A 576 29.72 8.96 17.39
N ARG A 577 28.96 8.12 18.11
CA ARG A 577 28.14 7.04 17.55
C ARG A 577 26.78 7.61 17.13
N GLY A 578 26.41 7.46 15.86
CA GLY A 578 25.11 7.90 15.32
C GLY A 578 25.04 9.37 14.90
N MET A 579 25.90 10.24 15.45
CA MET A 579 26.00 11.68 15.14
C MET A 579 24.62 12.37 15.12
N PRO A 580 23.95 12.55 16.29
CA PRO A 580 22.62 13.17 16.39
C PRO A 580 22.48 14.49 15.61
N GLU A 581 23.50 15.36 15.72
CA GLU A 581 23.59 16.64 15.01
C GLU A 581 23.52 16.48 13.48
N ARG A 582 24.28 15.51 12.93
CA ARG A 582 24.33 15.25 11.49
C ARG A 582 23.00 14.71 11.00
N LEU A 583 22.37 13.84 11.78
CA LEU A 583 21.10 13.23 11.44
C LEU A 583 19.98 14.28 11.38
N ALA A 584 19.97 15.23 12.31
CA ALA A 584 19.06 16.37 12.29
C ALA A 584 19.29 17.26 11.04
N ILE A 585 20.56 17.40 10.63
CA ILE A 585 20.94 18.14 9.41
C ILE A 585 20.50 17.42 8.12
N GLU A 586 20.79 16.13 8.00
CA GLU A 586 20.37 15.29 6.86
C GLU A 586 18.85 15.26 6.70
N LYS A 587 18.11 15.30 7.81
CA LYS A 587 16.64 15.35 7.83
C LYS A 587 16.07 16.75 7.61
N ASN A 588 16.91 17.78 7.53
CA ASN A 588 16.51 19.19 7.39
C ASN A 588 15.55 19.65 8.51
N ARG A 589 15.76 19.22 9.76
CA ARG A 589 14.90 19.53 10.91
C ARG A 589 15.53 20.55 11.85
N ARG A 590 15.25 21.83 11.58
CA ARG A 590 15.76 22.97 12.35
C ARG A 590 15.41 22.86 13.84
N ASP A 591 14.15 22.61 14.14
CA ASP A 591 13.58 22.46 15.49
C ASP A 591 14.33 21.44 16.36
N ILE A 592 14.65 20.27 15.79
CA ILE A 592 15.44 19.24 16.48
C ILE A 592 16.86 19.74 16.78
N LEU A 593 17.47 20.42 15.81
CA LEU A 593 18.83 20.93 15.95
C LEU A 593 18.93 22.03 17.02
N GLU A 594 17.91 22.90 17.14
CA GLU A 594 17.86 23.91 18.22
C GLU A 594 17.84 23.22 19.59
N ILE A 595 17.03 22.18 19.78
CA ILE A 595 16.97 21.40 21.03
C ILE A 595 18.33 20.79 21.38
N LEU A 596 19.03 20.20 20.40
CA LEU A 596 20.35 19.60 20.62
C LEU A 596 21.41 20.64 21.03
N VAL A 597 21.40 21.82 20.39
CA VAL A 597 22.33 22.91 20.69
C VAL A 597 22.09 23.49 22.09
N ASP A 598 20.83 23.68 22.47
CA ASP A 598 20.45 24.18 23.79
C ASP A 598 20.94 23.27 24.92
N HIS A 599 21.03 21.96 24.67
CA HIS A 599 21.45 20.95 25.66
C HIS A 599 22.93 20.54 25.54
N GLY A 600 23.76 21.38 24.94
CA GLY A 600 25.22 21.26 25.05
C GLY A 600 25.92 20.60 23.86
N VAL A 601 25.23 20.34 22.74
CA VAL A 601 25.93 20.14 21.46
C VAL A 601 26.65 21.44 21.13
N VAL A 602 27.98 21.41 21.15
CA VAL A 602 28.80 22.53 20.69
C VAL A 602 28.98 22.38 19.18
N PRO A 603 28.40 23.27 18.35
CA PRO A 603 28.67 23.27 16.92
C PRO A 603 30.14 23.65 16.72
N GLY A 604 30.93 22.73 16.16
CA GLY A 604 32.31 23.03 15.78
C GLY A 604 33.40 22.19 16.44
N ARG A 605 33.42 20.88 16.17
CA ARG A 605 34.73 20.28 15.86
C ARG A 605 35.20 20.87 14.51
N PRO A 606 36.49 21.23 14.36
CA PRO A 606 36.98 21.85 13.13
C PRO A 606 36.68 20.96 11.92
N GLY A 607 36.14 21.53 10.84
CA GLY A 607 35.90 20.80 9.59
C GLY A 607 34.46 20.84 9.06
N GLN A 608 33.99 19.65 8.68
CA GLN A 608 32.80 19.39 7.88
C GLN A 608 31.46 19.58 8.60
N ARG A 609 31.45 19.64 9.94
CA ARG A 609 30.21 19.75 10.72
C ARG A 609 29.55 21.13 10.57
N LEU A 610 30.37 22.18 10.49
CA LEU A 610 29.93 23.57 10.34
C LEU A 610 29.25 23.84 8.97
N LEU A 611 29.65 23.09 7.93
CA LEU A 611 29.11 23.17 6.57
C LEU A 611 27.63 22.78 6.48
N GLY A 612 27.21 21.76 7.23
CA GLY A 612 25.83 21.27 7.22
C GLY A 612 24.82 22.28 7.78
N TYR A 613 25.22 23.05 8.80
CA TYR A 613 24.41 24.12 9.38
C TYR A 613 24.14 25.25 8.39
N LEU A 614 25.16 25.65 7.61
CA LEU A 614 25.03 26.71 6.60
C LEU A 614 24.10 26.32 5.45
N TRP A 615 24.12 25.05 5.03
CA TRP A 615 23.22 24.57 3.99
C TRP A 615 21.74 24.66 4.40
N MET A 616 21.41 24.23 5.63
CA MET A 616 20.05 24.34 6.18
C MET A 616 19.60 25.78 6.43
N TRP A 617 20.54 26.64 6.84
CA TRP A 617 20.27 28.03 7.20
C TRP A 617 20.57 29.01 6.07
N SER A 618 20.70 28.52 4.84
CA SER A 618 20.98 29.31 3.63
C SER A 618 20.00 30.47 3.37
N GLN A 619 18.84 30.46 4.03
CA GLN A 619 17.80 31.51 4.00
C GLN A 619 17.86 32.49 5.19
N THR A 620 18.75 32.28 6.16
CA THR A 620 18.87 33.09 7.39
C THR A 620 20.20 33.84 7.40
N SER A 621 20.22 35.10 7.85
CA SER A 621 21.47 35.86 7.89
C SER A 621 22.48 35.22 8.86
N LEU A 622 23.76 35.24 8.48
CA LEU A 622 24.86 34.73 9.29
C LEU A 622 24.89 35.38 10.70
N GLU A 623 24.49 36.65 10.81
CA GLU A 623 24.35 37.33 12.11
C GLU A 623 23.22 36.81 12.97
N GLN A 624 22.01 36.59 12.42
CA GLN A 624 20.90 36.05 13.21
C GLN A 624 21.28 34.71 13.81
N LEU A 625 22.10 33.95 13.08
CA LEU A 625 22.67 32.70 13.54
C LEU A 625 23.68 32.87 14.67
N LEU A 626 24.65 33.76 14.48
CA LEU A 626 25.71 34.00 15.46
C LEU A 626 25.17 34.67 16.74
N ARG A 627 24.17 35.55 16.63
CA ARG A 627 23.48 36.17 17.79
C ARG A 627 22.67 35.16 18.58
N LYS A 628 21.96 34.25 17.90
CA LYS A 628 21.16 33.21 18.56
C LYS A 628 22.08 32.16 19.22
N TYR A 629 23.27 31.91 18.64
CA TYR A 629 24.20 30.88 19.12
C TYR A 629 25.63 31.43 19.31
N PRO A 630 25.89 32.24 20.35
CA PRO A 630 27.19 32.89 20.58
C PRO A 630 28.35 31.93 20.87
N LYS A 631 28.05 30.65 21.13
CA LYS A 631 29.05 29.59 21.34
C LYS A 631 29.71 29.10 20.04
N ILE A 632 29.20 29.48 18.86
CA ILE A 632 29.79 29.09 17.58
C ILE A 632 31.08 29.91 17.35
N ASN A 633 32.22 29.23 17.28
CA ASN A 633 33.50 29.89 17.00
C ASN A 633 33.60 30.27 15.51
N HIS A 634 33.42 31.56 15.21
CA HIS A 634 33.52 32.11 13.85
C HIS A 634 34.94 32.01 13.24
N ASN A 635 35.97 31.85 14.08
CA ASN A 635 37.37 31.65 13.68
C ASN A 635 37.76 30.18 13.52
N ALA A 636 36.81 29.26 13.72
CA ALA A 636 37.06 27.85 13.50
C ALA A 636 37.51 27.63 12.04
N ARG A 637 38.67 26.98 11.90
CA ARG A 637 39.19 26.58 10.60
C ARG A 637 38.81 25.15 10.30
N ASP A 638 38.38 24.89 9.07
CA ASP A 638 38.16 23.53 8.60
C ASP A 638 39.49 22.80 8.30
N SER A 639 39.42 21.56 7.81
CA SER A 639 40.61 20.78 7.46
C SER A 639 41.42 21.38 6.30
N ALA A 640 40.85 22.30 5.54
CA ALA A 640 41.52 23.07 4.49
C ALA A 640 42.00 24.45 4.97
N GLY A 641 41.83 24.78 6.26
CA GLY A 641 42.22 26.07 6.84
C GLY A 641 41.20 27.19 6.61
N ARG A 642 40.03 26.88 6.03
CA ARG A 642 39.01 27.87 5.66
C ARG A 642 38.21 28.30 6.89
N THR A 643 37.97 29.61 7.01
CA THR A 643 37.07 30.18 8.02
C THR A 643 35.61 30.04 7.59
N LEU A 644 34.69 30.29 8.51
CA LEU A 644 33.24 30.30 8.25
C LEU A 644 32.87 31.23 7.07
N LEU A 645 33.50 32.40 6.98
CA LEU A 645 33.29 33.36 5.90
C LEU A 645 33.75 32.82 4.54
N ILE A 646 34.95 32.23 4.47
CA ILE A 646 35.50 31.65 3.22
C ILE A 646 34.58 30.55 2.70
N VAL A 647 34.06 29.72 3.60
CA VAL A 647 33.14 28.63 3.26
C VAL A 647 31.82 29.18 2.73
N ALA A 648 31.19 30.14 3.42
CA ALA A 648 29.91 30.72 3.01
C ALA A 648 30.00 31.37 1.62
N VAL A 649 31.04 32.18 1.39
CA VAL A 649 31.32 32.81 0.09
C VAL A 649 31.62 31.78 -0.99
N GLY A 650 32.36 30.72 -0.66
CA GLY A 650 32.67 29.63 -1.59
C GLY A 650 31.45 28.85 -2.10
N HIS A 651 30.33 28.90 -1.37
CA HIS A 651 29.02 28.35 -1.72
C HIS A 651 28.05 29.36 -2.34
N GLY A 652 28.49 30.60 -2.58
CA GLY A 652 27.69 31.64 -3.21
C GLY A 652 26.71 32.36 -2.30
N MET A 653 26.88 32.24 -0.98
CA MET A 653 26.18 33.11 -0.04
C MET A 653 26.82 34.49 -0.06
N CYS A 654 26.03 35.53 -0.37
CA CYS A 654 26.44 36.91 -0.15
C CYS A 654 26.25 37.21 1.35
N PRO A 655 27.32 37.47 2.14
CA PRO A 655 27.14 37.82 3.54
C PRO A 655 26.46 39.20 3.62
N ASP A 656 25.26 39.24 4.20
CA ASP A 656 24.54 40.50 4.46
C ASP A 656 25.19 41.35 5.54
N ILE A 657 25.97 40.72 6.42
CA ILE A 657 26.82 41.40 7.40
C ILE A 657 28.20 40.74 7.42
N LEU A 658 29.22 41.58 7.48
CA LEU A 658 30.64 41.23 7.53
C LEU A 658 31.13 41.19 8.98
N PRO A 659 32.24 40.47 9.28
CA PRO A 659 32.76 40.40 10.64
C PRO A 659 33.05 41.79 11.23
N GLU A 660 32.73 42.01 12.51
CA GLU A 660 33.02 43.27 13.21
C GLU A 660 34.52 43.59 13.28
N ASP A 661 35.36 42.54 13.31
CA ASP A 661 36.82 42.66 13.25
C ASP A 661 37.31 42.55 11.80
N PRO A 662 37.82 43.65 11.19
CA PRO A 662 38.32 43.66 9.82
C PRO A 662 39.49 42.70 9.57
N THR A 663 40.21 42.27 10.61
CA THR A 663 41.33 41.32 10.45
C THR A 663 40.86 39.94 9.99
N LEU A 664 39.59 39.59 10.25
CA LEU A 664 39.00 38.30 9.89
C LEU A 664 38.68 38.17 8.40
N LEU A 665 38.45 39.30 7.71
CA LEU A 665 38.21 39.35 6.26
C LEU A 665 39.40 38.83 5.46
N ASN A 666 40.61 39.04 6.00
CA ASN A 666 41.87 38.80 5.32
C ASN A 666 42.56 37.51 5.76
N LEU A 667 41.90 36.69 6.59
CA LEU A 667 42.43 35.37 6.94
C LEU A 667 42.50 34.47 5.71
N GLN A 668 43.62 33.77 5.59
CA GLN A 668 43.90 32.88 4.47
C GLN A 668 43.71 31.41 4.84
N ASP A 669 43.22 30.62 3.89
CA ASP A 669 43.21 29.16 3.98
C ASP A 669 44.63 28.55 3.81
N HIS A 670 44.77 27.22 3.85
CA HIS A 670 46.08 26.57 3.66
C HIS A 670 46.71 26.82 2.27
N ARG A 671 45.96 27.40 1.33
CA ARG A 671 46.41 27.78 -0.01
C ARG A 671 46.64 29.29 -0.14
N GLY A 672 46.61 30.04 0.97
CA GLY A 672 46.83 31.48 0.94
C GLY A 672 45.61 32.25 0.41
N GLN A 673 44.43 31.64 0.27
CA GLN A 673 43.27 32.29 -0.33
C GLN A 673 42.38 32.94 0.72
N THR A 674 42.02 34.21 0.49
CA THR A 674 41.05 34.97 1.29
C THR A 674 39.64 34.78 0.76
N ALA A 675 38.63 35.18 1.54
CA ALA A 675 37.23 35.17 1.09
C ALA A 675 37.03 36.00 -0.21
N LEU A 676 37.80 37.09 -0.36
CA LEU A 676 37.81 37.92 -1.56
C LEU A 676 38.26 37.13 -2.81
N ILE A 677 39.35 36.35 -2.71
CA ILE A 677 39.83 35.51 -3.82
C ILE A 677 38.79 34.44 -4.19
N TYR A 678 38.11 33.84 -3.21
CA TYR A 678 37.02 32.89 -3.48
C TYR A 678 35.84 33.56 -4.20
N ALA A 679 35.42 34.75 -3.77
CA ALA A 679 34.33 35.50 -4.40
C ALA A 679 34.65 35.84 -5.87
N ILE A 680 35.89 36.25 -6.15
CA ILE A 680 36.36 36.56 -7.51
C ILE A 680 36.32 35.31 -8.39
N ARG A 681 36.89 34.20 -7.92
CA ARG A 681 36.93 32.93 -8.67
C ARG A 681 35.55 32.34 -8.96
N ARG A 682 34.57 32.60 -8.09
CA ARG A 682 33.17 32.17 -8.28
C ARG A 682 32.32 33.15 -9.10
N GLY A 683 32.84 34.35 -9.40
CA GLY A 683 32.11 35.36 -10.15
C GLY A 683 31.03 36.11 -9.36
N HIS A 684 31.12 36.16 -8.02
CA HIS A 684 30.14 36.84 -7.17
C HIS A 684 30.45 38.34 -7.05
N HIS A 685 30.10 39.12 -8.09
CA HIS A 685 30.44 40.54 -8.19
C HIS A 685 29.96 41.38 -6.99
N GLU A 686 28.72 41.20 -6.55
CA GLU A 686 28.16 41.93 -5.39
C GLU A 686 28.94 41.62 -4.10
N THR A 687 29.28 40.36 -3.88
CA THR A 687 30.09 39.94 -2.72
C THR A 687 31.50 40.51 -2.77
N VAL A 688 32.12 40.57 -3.96
CA VAL A 688 33.43 41.22 -4.16
C VAL A 688 33.36 42.69 -3.79
N GLN A 689 32.35 43.42 -4.26
CA GLN A 689 32.16 44.83 -3.95
C GLN A 689 32.03 45.04 -2.42
N ARG A 690 31.14 44.29 -1.76
CA ARG A 690 30.95 44.37 -0.30
C ARG A 690 32.22 44.06 0.48
N LEU A 691 32.95 43.02 0.09
CA LEU A 691 34.20 42.64 0.76
C LEU A 691 35.28 43.73 0.62
N LEU A 692 35.39 44.36 -0.55
CA LEU A 692 36.32 45.48 -0.77
C LEU A 692 35.91 46.73 0.01
N GLU A 693 34.62 47.07 0.03
CA GLU A 693 34.08 48.20 0.80
C GLU A 693 34.33 48.06 2.31
N ALA A 694 34.36 46.83 2.82
CA ALA A 694 34.63 46.54 4.23
C ALA A 694 36.12 46.39 4.59
N GLY A 695 37.03 46.65 3.65
CA GLY A 695 38.48 46.59 3.92
C GLY A 695 39.14 45.22 3.64
N GLY A 696 38.52 44.39 2.82
CA GLY A 696 39.19 43.22 2.23
C GLY A 696 40.42 43.66 1.43
N ASP A 697 41.58 43.07 1.72
CA ASP A 697 42.86 43.43 1.12
C ASP A 697 43.02 42.77 -0.26
N PRO A 698 43.00 43.52 -1.37
CA PRO A 698 43.18 42.95 -2.70
C PRO A 698 44.64 42.61 -3.01
N LEU A 699 45.60 43.00 -2.17
CA LEU A 699 47.04 42.73 -2.33
C LEU A 699 47.47 41.42 -1.65
N SER A 700 46.57 40.78 -0.91
CA SER A 700 46.81 39.48 -0.28
C SER A 700 47.08 38.41 -1.34
N ARG A 701 48.18 37.66 -1.18
CA ARG A 701 48.68 36.70 -2.17
C ARG A 701 48.45 35.26 -1.76
N ASP A 702 48.02 34.45 -2.72
CA ASP A 702 47.94 33.01 -2.55
C ASP A 702 49.33 32.34 -2.50
N VAL A 703 49.38 31.02 -2.31
CA VAL A 703 50.63 30.26 -2.20
C VAL A 703 51.52 30.30 -3.44
N ARG A 704 51.00 30.76 -4.58
CA ARG A 704 51.76 30.97 -5.83
C ARG A 704 52.08 32.45 -6.07
N GLY A 705 51.80 33.32 -5.11
CA GLY A 705 52.08 34.75 -5.18
C GLY A 705 51.03 35.58 -5.91
N ARG A 706 49.85 35.01 -6.22
CA ARG A 706 48.80 35.66 -7.02
C ARG A 706 47.82 36.40 -6.13
N ASP A 707 47.50 37.63 -6.50
CA ASP A 707 46.59 38.51 -5.76
C ASP A 707 45.18 38.57 -6.38
N ALA A 708 44.31 39.41 -5.81
CA ALA A 708 42.93 39.55 -6.29
C ALA A 708 42.86 40.04 -7.75
N LEU A 709 43.78 40.93 -8.15
CA LEU A 709 43.79 41.50 -9.50
C LEU A 709 44.20 40.47 -10.54
N TYR A 710 45.18 39.61 -10.22
CA TYR A 710 45.53 38.46 -11.04
C TYR A 710 44.29 37.59 -11.33
N TRP A 711 43.54 37.20 -10.29
CA TRP A 711 42.38 36.33 -10.44
C TRP A 711 41.22 37.01 -11.18
N ALA A 712 41.04 38.32 -10.99
CA ALA A 712 40.03 39.09 -11.73
C ALA A 712 40.38 39.20 -13.23
N ALA A 713 41.66 39.42 -13.55
CA ALA A 713 42.17 39.46 -14.92
C ALA A 713 42.04 38.09 -15.62
N LEU A 714 42.37 37.00 -14.93
CA LEU A 714 42.28 35.63 -15.47
C LEU A 714 40.83 35.22 -15.79
N ARG A 715 39.85 35.74 -15.03
CA ARG A 715 38.42 35.40 -15.22
C ARG A 715 37.80 36.06 -16.46
N GLY A 716 38.34 37.19 -16.90
CA GLY A 716 37.83 37.90 -18.09
C GLY A 716 36.52 38.67 -17.90
N ASP A 717 36.11 38.98 -16.66
CA ASP A 717 34.91 39.77 -16.39
C ASP A 717 35.26 41.25 -16.19
N ALA A 718 34.79 42.10 -17.10
CA ALA A 718 35.14 43.52 -17.17
C ALA A 718 34.69 44.31 -15.94
N ASP A 719 33.50 44.06 -15.42
CA ASP A 719 32.97 44.78 -14.25
C ASP A 719 33.76 44.41 -13.00
N MET A 720 33.99 43.10 -12.79
CA MET A 720 34.77 42.62 -11.66
C MET A 720 36.23 43.10 -11.74
N PHE A 721 36.84 43.01 -12.92
CA PHE A 721 38.18 43.54 -13.17
C PHE A 721 38.24 45.03 -12.84
N GLY A 722 37.34 45.85 -13.38
CA GLY A 722 37.31 47.29 -13.13
C GLY A 722 37.12 47.66 -11.66
N THR A 723 36.33 46.90 -10.90
CA THR A 723 36.15 47.12 -9.45
C THR A 723 37.42 46.78 -8.66
N VAL A 724 38.03 45.63 -8.91
CA VAL A 724 39.28 45.22 -8.23
C VAL A 724 40.45 46.11 -8.64
N PHE A 725 40.58 46.41 -9.94
CA PHE A 725 41.62 47.26 -10.51
C PHE A 725 41.61 48.66 -9.91
N ARG A 726 40.44 49.32 -9.82
CA ARG A 726 40.32 50.64 -9.18
C ARG A 726 40.78 50.63 -7.73
N GLN A 727 40.53 49.55 -6.99
CA GLN A 727 40.94 49.46 -5.60
C GLN A 727 42.45 49.17 -5.46
N VAL A 728 43.02 48.32 -6.31
CA VAL A 728 44.47 48.05 -6.33
C VAL A 728 45.26 49.28 -6.78
N ASP A 729 44.78 50.00 -7.80
CA ASP A 729 45.38 51.25 -8.31
C ASP A 729 45.43 52.33 -7.23
N LYS A 730 44.41 52.42 -6.36
CA LYS A 730 44.42 53.33 -5.19
C LYS A 730 45.45 52.94 -4.12
N LEU A 731 45.72 51.65 -3.93
CA LEU A 731 46.55 51.14 -2.84
C LEU A 731 48.04 50.99 -3.20
N ALA A 732 48.39 50.96 -4.48
CA ALA A 732 49.78 50.74 -4.94
C ALA A 732 50.61 52.05 -4.92
N GLN A 733 51.68 52.12 -4.11
CA GLN A 733 52.48 53.35 -3.97
C GLN A 733 53.96 53.30 -4.40
N THR A 734 54.53 52.17 -4.86
CA THR A 734 55.97 52.17 -5.26
C THR A 734 56.41 51.21 -6.37
N LYS A 735 55.84 50.01 -6.52
CA LYS A 735 55.99 49.13 -7.71
C LYS A 735 54.71 48.31 -7.87
N PRO A 736 53.93 48.48 -8.94
CA PRO A 736 52.61 47.89 -8.98
C PRO A 736 52.65 46.38 -9.30
N PRO A 737 51.68 45.58 -8.79
CA PRO A 737 51.59 44.14 -9.03
C PRO A 737 51.03 43.79 -10.43
N PHE A 738 51.06 44.73 -11.38
CA PHE A 738 50.40 44.58 -12.68
C PHE A 738 51.05 43.49 -13.56
N VAL A 739 52.33 43.15 -13.37
CA VAL A 739 53.02 42.14 -14.19
C VAL A 739 52.31 40.79 -14.16
N LEU A 740 51.94 40.30 -12.97
CA LEU A 740 51.20 39.05 -12.83
C LEU A 740 49.80 39.17 -13.45
N ALA A 741 49.12 40.29 -13.25
CA ALA A 741 47.81 40.54 -13.84
C ALA A 741 47.85 40.65 -15.38
N ILE A 742 48.94 41.14 -15.96
CA ILE A 742 49.15 41.18 -17.41
C ILE A 742 49.33 39.76 -17.94
N ASN A 743 50.13 38.92 -17.27
CA ASN A 743 50.23 37.49 -17.61
C ASN A 743 48.85 36.81 -17.58
N ALA A 744 48.05 37.09 -16.54
CA ALA A 744 46.69 36.56 -16.42
C ALA A 744 45.75 37.06 -17.53
N ALA A 745 45.75 38.37 -17.83
CA ALA A 745 44.94 38.97 -18.89
C ALA A 745 45.32 38.43 -20.28
N ALA A 746 46.62 38.27 -20.54
CA ALA A 746 47.13 37.63 -21.74
C ALA A 746 46.70 36.17 -21.85
N ALA A 747 46.74 35.42 -20.75
CA ALA A 747 46.27 34.04 -20.69
C ALA A 747 44.75 33.91 -20.88
N ALA A 748 43.97 34.92 -20.49
CA ALA A 748 42.52 34.99 -20.65
C ALA A 748 42.07 35.58 -22.01
N GLY A 749 43.02 36.00 -22.87
CA GLY A 749 42.71 36.63 -24.16
C GLY A 749 42.07 38.01 -24.06
N GLN A 750 42.26 38.73 -22.94
CA GLN A 750 41.60 40.02 -22.68
C GLN A 750 42.47 41.20 -23.11
N ALA A 751 42.44 41.53 -24.40
CA ALA A 751 43.24 42.60 -25.00
C ALA A 751 43.01 43.97 -24.31
N ASP A 752 41.75 44.30 -23.96
CA ASP A 752 41.43 45.55 -23.28
C ASP A 752 42.05 45.64 -21.88
N PHE A 753 42.09 44.53 -21.13
CA PHE A 753 42.70 44.50 -19.80
C PHE A 753 44.21 44.65 -19.91
N VAL A 754 44.83 43.98 -20.89
CA VAL A 754 46.27 44.14 -21.18
C VAL A 754 46.56 45.61 -21.48
N LYS A 755 45.78 46.25 -22.35
CA LYS A 755 45.92 47.66 -22.69
C LYS A 755 45.82 48.58 -21.47
N GLU A 756 44.82 48.35 -20.61
CA GLU A 756 44.59 49.15 -19.40
C GLU A 756 45.72 48.98 -18.37
N LEU A 757 46.21 47.75 -18.18
CA LEU A 757 47.33 47.44 -17.28
C LEU A 757 48.65 48.01 -17.82
N LEU A 758 48.91 47.91 -19.13
CA LEU A 758 50.11 48.46 -19.78
C LEU A 758 50.18 49.98 -19.63
N ALA A 759 49.04 50.68 -19.71
CA ALA A 759 48.98 52.13 -19.57
C ALA A 759 49.45 52.64 -18.18
N LYS A 760 49.49 51.77 -17.17
CA LYS A 760 49.92 52.11 -15.79
C LYS A 760 51.39 51.87 -15.52
N ILE A 761 52.11 51.17 -16.39
CA ILE A 761 53.57 50.98 -16.28
C ILE A 761 54.21 52.27 -16.80
N THR A 762 54.92 53.05 -15.96
CA THR A 762 55.38 54.40 -16.39
C THR A 762 56.89 54.65 -16.31
N THR A 763 57.70 53.73 -15.77
CA THR A 763 59.12 54.05 -15.45
C THR A 763 60.20 53.10 -15.95
N ASP A 764 59.89 51.93 -16.53
CA ASP A 764 60.87 51.08 -17.24
C ASP A 764 60.15 49.97 -18.03
N PHE A 765 59.52 50.34 -19.15
CA PHE A 765 58.64 49.44 -19.92
C PHE A 765 59.33 48.15 -20.36
N ALA A 766 60.56 48.26 -20.87
CA ALA A 766 61.30 47.13 -21.42
C ALA A 766 61.76 46.14 -20.33
N SER A 767 62.23 46.63 -19.17
CA SER A 767 62.62 45.72 -18.08
C SER A 767 61.41 45.09 -17.38
N THR A 768 60.30 45.82 -17.27
CA THR A 768 59.09 45.36 -16.57
C THR A 768 58.34 44.29 -17.37
N LEU A 769 58.27 44.40 -18.70
CA LEU A 769 57.67 43.37 -19.55
C LEU A 769 58.58 42.14 -19.76
N ALA A 770 59.88 42.32 -19.54
CA ALA A 770 60.84 41.22 -19.47
C ALA A 770 60.83 40.49 -18.11
N LEU A 771 60.12 41.01 -17.09
CA LEU A 771 59.98 40.31 -15.82
C LEU A 771 59.14 39.05 -16.02
N ALA A 772 59.82 37.91 -15.89
CA ALA A 772 59.17 36.64 -15.71
C ALA A 772 58.47 36.56 -14.35
N ASP A 773 57.36 35.83 -14.30
CA ASP A 773 56.80 35.41 -13.02
C ASP A 773 57.63 34.30 -12.35
N SER A 774 57.12 33.77 -11.23
CA SER A 774 57.78 32.73 -10.46
C SER A 774 58.08 31.43 -11.23
N ASN A 775 57.43 31.22 -12.38
CA ASN A 775 57.68 30.06 -13.25
C ASN A 775 58.61 30.36 -14.42
N GLY A 776 59.12 31.59 -14.55
CA GLY A 776 59.92 32.00 -15.71
C GLY A 776 59.10 32.56 -16.88
N TRP A 777 57.79 32.72 -16.74
CA TRP A 777 56.90 33.10 -17.84
C TRP A 777 56.76 34.62 -17.95
N THR A 778 57.07 35.16 -19.13
CA THR A 778 56.81 36.57 -19.48
C THR A 778 55.41 36.72 -20.07
N ALA A 779 54.90 37.96 -20.11
CA ALA A 779 53.60 38.26 -20.71
C ALA A 779 53.57 37.92 -22.20
N LEU A 780 54.67 38.22 -22.90
CA LEU A 780 54.84 37.90 -24.32
C LEU A 780 54.80 36.38 -24.54
N TYR A 781 55.60 35.62 -23.78
CA TYR A 781 55.62 34.17 -23.89
C TYR A 781 54.25 33.56 -23.56
N THR A 782 53.56 34.09 -22.55
CA THR A 782 52.21 33.64 -22.19
C THR A 782 51.21 33.88 -23.34
N ALA A 783 51.28 35.04 -24.01
CA ALA A 783 50.42 35.35 -25.15
C ALA A 783 50.71 34.46 -26.37
N GLU A 784 51.98 34.13 -26.62
CA GLU A 784 52.40 33.18 -27.66
C GLU A 784 51.89 31.76 -27.38
N GLN A 785 52.03 31.26 -26.14
CA GLN A 785 51.54 29.93 -25.75
C GLN A 785 50.00 29.82 -25.72
N CYS A 786 49.31 30.95 -25.60
CA CYS A 786 47.85 31.03 -25.70
C CYS A 786 47.34 31.31 -27.13
N ASP A 787 48.21 31.39 -28.14
CA ASP A 787 47.86 31.65 -29.55
C ASP A 787 47.03 32.94 -29.73
N ASN A 788 47.41 34.02 -29.02
CA ASN A 788 46.72 35.32 -29.04
C ASN A 788 47.53 36.39 -29.80
N PRO A 789 47.49 36.43 -31.15
CA PRO A 789 48.35 37.29 -31.97
C PRO A 789 48.11 38.78 -31.74
N GLU A 790 46.87 39.19 -31.42
CA GLU A 790 46.53 40.58 -31.10
C GLU A 790 47.26 41.08 -29.85
N ILE A 791 47.31 40.24 -28.80
CA ILE A 791 47.98 40.58 -27.54
C ILE A 791 49.49 40.55 -27.72
N VAL A 792 50.01 39.59 -28.49
CA VAL A 792 51.43 39.55 -28.87
C VAL A 792 51.82 40.86 -29.56
N ASP A 793 51.05 41.29 -30.56
CA ASP A 793 51.29 42.53 -31.28
C ASP A 793 51.20 43.77 -30.37
N MET A 794 50.20 43.81 -29.48
CA MET A 794 50.02 44.88 -28.49
C MET A 794 51.22 45.00 -27.54
N ILE A 795 51.73 43.88 -27.03
CA ILE A 795 52.88 43.83 -26.13
C ILE A 795 54.17 44.24 -26.88
N LEU A 796 54.35 43.78 -28.12
CA LEU A 796 55.50 44.15 -28.97
C LEU A 796 55.49 45.64 -29.31
N HIS A 797 54.34 46.23 -29.66
CA HIS A 797 54.21 47.67 -29.93
C HIS A 797 54.49 48.53 -28.68
N ALA A 798 54.21 48.01 -27.48
CA ALA A 798 54.54 48.66 -26.22
C ALA A 798 56.05 48.61 -25.88
N MET A 799 56.88 47.87 -26.64
CA MET A 799 58.34 47.77 -26.50
C MET A 799 59.10 48.50 -27.63
N PRO A 800 59.16 49.86 -27.65
CA PRO A 800 59.89 50.57 -28.69
C PRO A 800 61.41 50.44 -28.48
N GLY A 801 62.11 49.65 -29.30
CA GLY A 801 63.58 49.67 -29.33
C GLY A 801 64.34 48.41 -29.79
N VAL A 802 63.68 47.30 -30.16
CA VAL A 802 64.39 46.10 -30.68
C VAL A 802 64.27 46.07 -32.22
N PRO A 803 65.34 46.39 -32.99
CA PRO A 803 65.28 46.37 -34.44
C PRO A 803 65.57 44.96 -34.96
N GLY A 804 64.63 44.42 -35.76
CA GLY A 804 64.77 43.15 -36.47
C GLY A 804 64.18 41.98 -35.70
N GLY A 805 63.38 41.17 -36.40
CA GLY A 805 62.71 40.00 -35.84
C GLY A 805 63.70 39.00 -35.23
N SER A 806 63.89 39.08 -33.93
CA SER A 806 64.53 38.07 -33.11
C SER A 806 64.15 38.32 -31.66
N GLN A 807 63.36 37.38 -31.12
CA GLN A 807 63.26 36.95 -29.73
C GLN A 807 63.69 38.00 -28.69
N GLY A 808 62.72 38.53 -27.94
CA GLY A 808 62.99 39.00 -26.58
C GLY A 808 63.73 37.91 -25.79
N ALA A 809 64.48 38.29 -24.75
CA ALA A 809 65.26 37.34 -23.97
C ALA A 809 64.45 36.06 -23.68
N PRO A 810 64.95 34.87 -24.04
CA PRO A 810 64.17 33.64 -23.91
C PRO A 810 63.73 33.48 -22.45
N PRO A 811 62.46 33.09 -22.20
CA PRO A 811 61.98 32.91 -20.84
C PRO A 811 62.86 31.86 -20.14
N LEU A 812 63.26 32.15 -18.90
CA LEU A 812 63.97 31.19 -18.06
C LEU A 812 62.96 30.23 -17.44
N LEU A 813 62.37 29.39 -18.28
CA LEU A 813 61.31 28.45 -17.89
C LEU A 813 61.83 27.47 -16.85
N GLN A 814 61.09 27.34 -15.76
CA GLN A 814 61.39 26.36 -14.71
C GLN A 814 60.65 25.07 -14.98
N ALA A 815 61.39 23.95 -15.05
CA ALA A 815 60.81 22.63 -15.23
C ALA A 815 60.11 22.15 -13.95
N PRO A 816 59.05 21.32 -14.05
CA PRO A 816 58.47 20.68 -12.87
C PRO A 816 59.50 19.73 -12.26
N THR A 817 59.70 19.79 -10.95
CA THR A 817 60.71 18.96 -10.26
C THR A 817 60.13 18.16 -9.10
N GLU A 818 59.01 18.63 -8.54
CA GLU A 818 58.34 18.05 -7.38
C GLU A 818 56.85 18.44 -7.32
N TRP A 819 56.09 17.78 -6.45
CA TRP A 819 54.72 18.22 -6.13
C TRP A 819 54.75 19.49 -5.29
N HIS A 820 53.85 20.43 -5.57
CA HIS A 820 53.78 21.67 -4.80
C HIS A 820 53.38 21.39 -3.35
N PRO A 821 54.04 22.00 -2.35
CA PRO A 821 53.80 21.69 -0.93
C PRO A 821 52.37 22.00 -0.47
N GLN A 822 51.73 23.01 -1.05
CA GLN A 822 50.42 23.53 -0.60
C GLN A 822 49.35 23.60 -1.71
N ASP A 823 49.70 23.31 -2.97
CA ASP A 823 48.76 23.41 -4.10
C ASP A 823 48.20 22.03 -4.44
N LYS A 824 47.56 21.47 -3.42
CA LYS A 824 46.98 20.13 -3.43
C LYS A 824 45.75 20.08 -2.53
N PHE A 825 44.87 19.12 -2.77
CA PHE A 825 43.74 18.85 -1.90
C PHE A 825 44.25 18.46 -0.51
N PHE A 826 43.60 18.96 0.55
CA PHE A 826 44.12 18.84 1.92
C PHE A 826 44.30 17.39 2.40
N SER A 827 43.57 16.43 1.82
CA SER A 827 43.68 15.01 2.16
C SER A 827 44.88 14.31 1.49
N LEU A 828 45.51 14.93 0.50
CA LEU A 828 46.72 14.44 -0.16
C LEU A 828 47.94 14.94 0.59
N LEU A 829 48.84 14.04 0.95
CA LEU A 829 50.06 14.31 1.71
C LEU A 829 51.26 14.18 0.80
N ARG A 830 52.05 15.25 0.69
CA ARG A 830 53.35 15.24 0.01
C ARG A 830 54.36 14.56 0.92
N GLN A 831 55.02 13.54 0.42
CA GLN A 831 56.02 12.77 1.16
C GLN A 831 57.34 13.57 1.30
N PRO A 832 58.24 13.15 2.20
CA PRO A 832 59.54 13.82 2.40
C PRO A 832 60.41 13.89 1.14
N ASP A 833 60.25 12.96 0.21
CA ASP A 833 60.98 12.92 -1.07
C ASP A 833 60.48 13.94 -2.11
N ALA A 834 59.44 14.71 -1.76
CA ALA A 834 58.79 15.74 -2.57
C ALA A 834 58.09 15.28 -3.87
N ARG A 835 58.48 14.12 -4.39
CA ARG A 835 57.96 13.51 -5.62
C ARG A 835 56.85 12.49 -5.36
N SER A 836 56.62 12.08 -4.12
CA SER A 836 55.54 11.16 -3.78
C SER A 836 54.35 11.85 -3.11
N ILE A 837 53.14 11.44 -3.47
CA ILE A 837 51.86 11.90 -2.91
C ILE A 837 51.09 10.68 -2.44
N SER A 838 50.62 10.72 -1.19
CA SER A 838 49.79 9.68 -0.59
C SER A 838 48.46 10.21 -0.09
N LEU A 839 47.42 9.38 -0.06
CA LEU A 839 46.15 9.73 0.57
C LEU A 839 46.20 9.48 2.09
N SER A 840 45.81 10.48 2.88
CA SER A 840 45.67 10.34 4.34
C SER A 840 44.72 9.19 4.71
N LYS A 841 45.05 8.43 5.77
CA LYS A 841 44.20 7.35 6.30
C LYS A 841 42.87 7.87 6.88
N ASN A 842 42.78 9.17 7.18
CA ASN A 842 41.56 9.81 7.66
C ASN A 842 40.66 10.12 6.45
N ARG A 843 39.57 9.37 6.29
CA ARG A 843 38.63 9.53 5.17
C ARG A 843 38.00 10.93 5.16
N CYS A 844 37.99 11.56 3.99
CA CYS A 844 37.14 12.71 3.72
C CYS A 844 35.74 12.20 3.33
N GLU A 845 34.72 12.39 4.19
CA GLU A 845 33.38 11.87 3.92
C GLU A 845 32.58 12.68 2.88
N THR A 846 32.95 13.94 2.62
CA THR A 846 32.16 14.86 1.78
C THR A 846 32.71 15.08 0.38
N CYS A 847 34.01 14.89 0.16
CA CYS A 847 34.65 15.11 -1.14
C CYS A 847 35.21 13.79 -1.66
N ARG A 848 34.68 13.35 -2.80
CA ARG A 848 35.04 12.06 -3.40
C ARG A 848 36.40 12.08 -4.10
N ILE A 849 36.94 13.25 -4.44
CA ILE A 849 38.11 13.39 -5.32
C ILE A 849 39.03 14.51 -4.79
N GLY A 850 40.34 14.30 -4.85
CA GLY A 850 41.35 15.33 -4.58
C GLY A 850 42.46 15.37 -5.64
N ILE A 851 42.96 16.56 -5.95
CA ILE A 851 44.04 16.80 -6.93
C ILE A 851 45.30 17.34 -6.27
N ALA A 852 46.48 16.94 -6.76
CA ALA A 852 47.76 17.57 -6.46
C ALA A 852 48.42 18.07 -7.76
N ARG A 853 48.96 19.30 -7.75
CA ARG A 853 49.68 19.91 -8.88
C ARG A 853 51.18 20.02 -8.61
N ALA A 854 51.98 19.94 -9.67
CA ALA A 854 53.43 20.15 -9.59
C ALA A 854 53.79 21.60 -9.21
N ASN A 855 55.03 21.80 -8.76
CA ASN A 855 55.53 23.13 -8.38
C ASN A 855 55.57 24.12 -9.55
N HIS A 856 55.94 23.66 -10.75
CA HIS A 856 56.03 24.46 -11.97
C HIS A 856 55.15 23.89 -13.09
N PRO A 857 54.73 24.73 -14.06
CA PRO A 857 54.05 24.25 -15.25
C PRO A 857 54.99 23.38 -16.09
N MET A 858 54.40 22.61 -16.99
CA MET A 858 55.15 21.77 -17.92
C MET A 858 56.06 22.62 -18.83
N VAL A 859 57.22 22.06 -19.17
CA VAL A 859 58.15 22.59 -20.17
C VAL A 859 58.35 21.54 -21.27
N PRO A 860 58.58 21.94 -22.53
CA PRO A 860 58.74 20.96 -23.61
C PRO A 860 60.05 20.19 -23.40
N THR A 861 59.99 18.87 -23.43
CA THR A 861 61.17 17.99 -23.31
C THR A 861 61.87 17.85 -24.64
N ARG A 862 61.14 17.56 -25.74
CA ARG A 862 61.71 17.42 -27.08
C ARG A 862 60.62 17.56 -28.15
N ASP A 863 60.93 18.24 -29.25
CA ASP A 863 60.04 18.39 -30.41
C ASP A 863 58.61 18.87 -30.04
N ASP A 864 58.53 19.83 -29.11
CA ASP A 864 57.29 20.41 -28.53
C ASP A 864 56.39 19.41 -27.78
N VAL A 865 56.96 18.29 -27.32
CA VAL A 865 56.29 17.33 -26.44
C VAL A 865 56.57 17.63 -24.98
N TYR A 866 55.52 17.62 -24.18
CA TYR A 866 55.52 17.78 -22.73
C TYR A 866 55.18 16.43 -22.11
N TYR A 867 56.06 15.84 -21.30
CA TYR A 867 55.89 14.48 -20.80
C TYR A 867 56.34 14.32 -19.34
N PHE A 868 55.57 13.57 -18.56
CA PHE A 868 55.96 13.12 -17.21
C PHE A 868 55.41 11.72 -16.92
N GLU A 869 55.99 11.03 -15.94
CA GLU A 869 55.56 9.69 -15.54
C GLU A 869 55.20 9.65 -14.06
N VAL A 870 54.25 8.80 -13.68
CA VAL A 870 53.94 8.48 -12.29
C VAL A 870 53.99 6.97 -12.06
N THR A 871 54.64 6.55 -10.99
CA THR A 871 54.69 5.15 -10.56
C THR A 871 53.70 4.93 -9.42
N ILE A 872 52.91 3.86 -9.48
CA ILE A 872 52.06 3.43 -8.37
C ILE A 872 52.94 2.73 -7.34
N VAL A 873 53.16 3.38 -6.20
CA VAL A 873 53.99 2.85 -5.10
C VAL A 873 53.17 1.98 -4.17
N ASN A 874 51.90 2.34 -3.93
CA ASN A 874 50.97 1.58 -3.11
C ASN A 874 49.55 1.78 -3.63
N GLU A 875 48.79 0.70 -3.79
CA GLU A 875 47.41 0.75 -4.29
C GLU A 875 46.35 1.08 -3.22
N GLY A 876 46.71 1.07 -1.93
CA GLY A 876 45.79 1.32 -0.82
C GLY A 876 44.76 0.21 -0.59
N CYS A 877 43.86 0.41 0.38
CA CYS A 877 42.78 -0.54 0.68
C CYS A 877 41.55 -0.29 -0.21
N ASN A 878 41.24 -1.16 -1.16
CA ASN A 878 39.93 -1.15 -1.82
C ASN A 878 39.40 -2.57 -2.09
N SER A 879 38.10 -2.76 -1.87
CA SER A 879 37.33 -3.98 -2.21
C SER A 879 36.71 -3.91 -3.63
N SER A 880 36.92 -2.81 -4.34
CA SER A 880 36.42 -2.58 -5.71
C SER A 880 37.48 -2.97 -6.77
N PRO A 881 37.09 -3.68 -7.85
CA PRO A 881 38.01 -4.06 -8.93
C PRO A 881 38.47 -2.89 -9.83
N CYS A 882 37.87 -1.70 -9.69
CA CYS A 882 38.22 -0.50 -10.46
C CYS A 882 38.92 0.53 -9.55
N LYS A 883 40.24 0.72 -9.74
CA LYS A 883 41.00 1.78 -9.05
C LYS A 883 40.68 3.13 -9.68
N ARG A 884 40.27 4.12 -8.88
CA ARG A 884 39.76 5.42 -9.34
C ARG A 884 40.78 6.54 -9.08
N PHE A 885 41.87 6.54 -9.85
CA PHE A 885 42.82 7.67 -9.92
C PHE A 885 42.89 8.18 -11.37
N ALA A 886 43.42 9.38 -11.55
CA ALA A 886 43.77 9.89 -12.87
C ALA A 886 45.11 10.64 -12.88
N VAL A 887 45.74 10.65 -14.04
CA VAL A 887 47.02 11.33 -14.31
C VAL A 887 46.81 12.26 -15.49
N GLY A 888 47.34 13.47 -15.43
CA GLY A 888 47.28 14.36 -16.58
C GLY A 888 47.76 15.77 -16.27
N PHE A 889 47.16 16.75 -16.92
CA PHE A 889 47.53 18.15 -16.81
C PHE A 889 46.31 19.00 -16.46
N CYS A 890 46.49 20.09 -15.71
CA CYS A 890 45.41 21.04 -15.50
C CYS A 890 45.90 22.48 -15.39
N ARG A 891 45.00 23.42 -15.69
CA ARG A 891 45.24 24.85 -15.54
C ARG A 891 45.34 25.24 -14.07
N GLU A 892 45.76 26.47 -13.84
CA GLU A 892 45.99 26.99 -12.50
C GLU A 892 44.72 27.40 -11.74
N ASP A 893 43.61 27.57 -12.46
CA ASP A 893 42.27 27.87 -11.97
C ASP A 893 41.39 26.63 -11.73
N THR A 894 41.82 25.45 -12.19
CA THR A 894 41.16 24.17 -11.92
C THR A 894 40.93 23.98 -10.40
N PRO A 895 39.68 23.67 -9.97
CA PRO A 895 39.39 23.32 -8.57
C PRO A 895 40.22 22.11 -8.13
N LEU A 896 40.56 22.00 -6.84
CA LEU A 896 41.36 20.87 -6.34
C LEU A 896 40.51 19.73 -5.74
N GLY A 897 39.18 19.87 -5.74
CA GLY A 897 38.22 18.92 -5.16
C GLY A 897 37.22 18.39 -6.19
N SER A 898 36.06 17.93 -5.73
CA SER A 898 35.03 17.24 -6.54
C SER A 898 34.47 17.99 -7.75
N GLU A 899 34.67 19.31 -7.82
CA GLU A 899 34.25 20.14 -8.97
C GLU A 899 35.24 20.09 -10.14
N ALA A 900 36.38 19.42 -9.97
CA ALA A 900 37.45 19.36 -10.97
C ALA A 900 37.23 18.32 -12.07
N ASP A 901 36.41 17.30 -11.81
CA ASP A 901 36.03 16.27 -12.80
C ASP A 901 35.24 16.87 -13.98
N SER A 902 34.56 18.01 -13.75
CA SER A 902 33.73 18.71 -14.74
C SER A 902 34.28 20.07 -15.15
N SER A 903 35.51 20.42 -14.76
CA SER A 903 36.07 21.76 -15.00
C SER A 903 36.74 21.85 -16.37
N TRP A 904 36.32 22.82 -17.18
CA TRP A 904 37.01 23.19 -18.42
C TRP A 904 38.48 23.52 -18.12
N GLY A 905 39.42 22.89 -18.83
CA GLY A 905 40.87 23.13 -18.69
C GLY A 905 41.64 22.16 -17.77
N ALA A 906 41.05 21.01 -17.43
CA ALA A 906 41.76 19.87 -16.89
C ALA A 906 41.66 18.68 -17.85
N TRP A 907 42.73 17.90 -17.96
CA TRP A 907 42.81 16.73 -18.84
C TRP A 907 43.32 15.55 -18.03
N TRP A 908 42.54 14.49 -18.01
CA TRP A 908 42.76 13.34 -17.15
C TRP A 908 42.74 12.05 -17.97
N TYR A 909 43.63 11.14 -17.61
CA TYR A 909 43.52 9.73 -17.96
C TYR A 909 43.13 8.93 -16.73
N HIS A 910 41.95 8.30 -16.77
CA HIS A 910 41.38 7.59 -15.63
C HIS A 910 41.81 6.12 -15.60
N GLY A 911 42.48 5.70 -14.53
CA GLY A 911 42.99 4.34 -14.36
C GLY A 911 41.91 3.26 -14.14
N GLY A 912 40.64 3.64 -13.96
CA GLY A 912 39.54 2.73 -13.61
C GLY A 912 38.70 2.24 -14.77
N ASN A 913 38.52 3.07 -15.80
CA ASN A 913 37.73 2.76 -17.01
C ASN A 913 38.55 2.88 -18.30
N GLY A 914 39.79 3.38 -18.24
CA GLY A 914 40.61 3.59 -19.45
C GLY A 914 39.93 4.49 -20.47
N HIS A 915 39.16 5.49 -20.00
CA HIS A 915 38.52 6.46 -20.88
C HIS A 915 38.97 7.88 -20.54
N PHE A 916 39.05 8.69 -21.58
CA PHE A 916 39.28 10.13 -21.52
C PHE A 916 37.97 10.84 -21.20
N GLY A 917 37.95 11.69 -20.17
CA GLY A 917 36.76 12.43 -19.78
C GLY A 917 37.08 13.89 -19.50
N ASN A 918 36.35 14.79 -20.17
CA ASN A 918 36.09 16.16 -19.70
C ASN A 918 34.60 16.36 -19.36
N GLN A 919 33.78 15.28 -19.38
CA GLN A 919 32.34 15.31 -19.12
C GLN A 919 31.82 13.98 -18.56
N GLY A 920 31.09 14.07 -17.44
CA GLY A 920 29.75 13.48 -17.22
C GLY A 920 29.52 11.97 -17.19
N ASP A 921 30.13 11.16 -18.05
CA ASP A 921 29.67 9.79 -18.30
C ASP A 921 30.51 8.75 -17.53
N TYR A 922 30.11 8.50 -16.27
CA TYR A 922 30.48 7.28 -15.55
C TYR A 922 29.69 6.09 -16.10
N VAL A 923 29.95 5.71 -17.36
CA VAL A 923 29.56 4.39 -17.86
C VAL A 923 30.69 3.42 -17.47
N ASN A 924 30.32 2.35 -16.76
CA ASN A 924 31.18 1.26 -16.29
C ASN A 924 30.58 -0.04 -16.84
N PRO A 925 31.33 -1.16 -17.01
CA PRO A 925 32.76 -1.39 -17.25
C PRO A 925 32.98 -2.13 -18.58
N ASN A 926 34.07 -1.87 -19.31
CA ASN A 926 34.90 -2.95 -19.90
C ASN A 926 36.18 -2.38 -20.53
N CYS A 927 37.32 -2.85 -19.98
CA CYS A 927 38.62 -2.98 -20.67
C CYS A 927 39.51 -1.74 -20.90
N GLY A 928 39.82 -0.98 -19.85
CA GLY A 928 41.11 -0.27 -19.76
C GLY A 928 42.20 -1.15 -19.11
N PRO A 929 43.51 -0.98 -19.43
CA PRO A 929 44.55 -1.80 -18.81
C PRO A 929 44.53 -1.65 -17.29
N LYS A 930 44.32 -2.77 -16.56
CA LYS A 930 44.32 -2.78 -15.09
C LYS A 930 45.68 -2.31 -14.57
N TYR A 931 45.72 -1.21 -13.82
CA TYR A 931 46.95 -0.71 -13.20
C TYR A 931 47.18 -1.36 -11.84
N GLY A 932 48.40 -1.81 -11.59
CA GLY A 932 48.87 -2.47 -10.37
C GLY A 932 49.90 -1.64 -9.60
N GLU A 933 50.17 -2.02 -8.35
CA GLU A 933 51.39 -1.58 -7.67
C GLU A 933 52.62 -1.91 -8.53
N GLY A 934 53.52 -0.93 -8.71
CA GLY A 934 54.71 -1.02 -9.56
C GLY A 934 54.53 -0.56 -11.01
N ASP A 935 53.31 -0.36 -11.49
CA ASP A 935 53.07 0.17 -12.85
C ASP A 935 53.49 1.64 -12.95
N VAL A 936 54.09 1.99 -14.09
CA VAL A 936 54.48 3.36 -14.47
C VAL A 936 53.54 3.88 -15.54
N ILE A 937 52.98 5.07 -15.32
CA ILE A 937 51.98 5.68 -16.19
C ILE A 937 52.54 7.01 -16.68
N GLY A 938 52.79 7.10 -17.99
CA GLY A 938 53.23 8.33 -18.63
C GLY A 938 52.07 9.13 -19.20
N CYS A 939 52.19 10.45 -19.15
CA CYS A 939 51.26 11.39 -19.79
C CYS A 939 52.06 12.37 -20.65
N GLY A 940 51.74 12.44 -21.94
CA GLY A 940 52.44 13.27 -22.92
C GLY A 940 51.52 14.10 -23.78
N VAL A 941 51.82 15.39 -23.99
CA VAL A 941 51.09 16.29 -24.88
C VAL A 941 52.05 16.90 -25.91
N ASN A 942 51.69 16.85 -27.19
CA ASN A 942 52.39 17.55 -28.27
C ASN A 942 51.53 18.72 -28.76
N PHE A 943 51.95 19.96 -28.45
CA PHE A 943 51.19 21.17 -28.79
C PHE A 943 51.21 21.48 -30.28
N LYS A 944 52.36 21.25 -30.93
CA LYS A 944 52.54 21.48 -32.36
C LYS A 944 51.61 20.62 -33.21
N HIS A 945 51.43 19.37 -32.80
CA HIS A 945 50.56 18.42 -33.48
C HIS A 945 49.15 18.32 -32.88
N ARG A 946 48.85 19.07 -31.80
CA ARG A 946 47.59 19.03 -31.04
C ARG A 946 47.16 17.61 -30.65
N THR A 947 48.11 16.79 -30.22
CA THR A 947 47.89 15.40 -29.82
C THR A 947 48.34 15.19 -28.37
N ALA A 948 47.73 14.22 -27.67
CA ALA A 948 48.30 13.70 -26.44
C ALA A 948 48.20 12.18 -26.41
N PHE A 949 49.01 11.57 -25.57
CA PHE A 949 49.18 10.15 -25.45
C PHE A 949 49.48 9.75 -24.01
N TYR A 950 49.19 8.50 -23.68
CA TYR A 950 49.50 7.92 -22.39
C TYR A 950 50.29 6.63 -22.58
N THR A 951 51.19 6.36 -21.65
CA THR A 951 52.02 5.16 -21.67
C THR A 951 51.78 4.33 -20.41
N LYS A 952 51.91 3.02 -20.53
CA LYS A 952 52.03 2.08 -19.42
C LYS A 952 53.36 1.37 -19.54
N ASN A 953 54.18 1.46 -18.50
CA ASN A 953 55.50 0.83 -18.42
C ASN A 953 56.41 1.15 -19.63
N GLY A 954 56.21 2.31 -20.27
CA GLY A 954 56.97 2.76 -21.44
C GLY A 954 56.36 2.38 -22.79
N GLU A 955 55.21 1.70 -22.84
CA GLU A 955 54.47 1.40 -24.06
C GLU A 955 53.23 2.29 -24.17
N ILE A 956 52.92 2.79 -25.37
CA ILE A 956 51.70 3.57 -25.61
C ILE A 956 50.50 2.62 -25.55
N ILE A 957 49.53 2.95 -24.71
CA ILE A 957 48.39 2.05 -24.38
C ILE A 957 47.04 2.51 -24.93
N GLU A 958 46.90 3.76 -25.36
CA GLU A 958 45.64 4.24 -25.90
C GLU A 958 45.85 5.34 -26.95
N TYR A 959 45.15 5.20 -28.07
CA TYR A 959 45.11 6.16 -29.18
C TYR A 959 43.69 6.71 -29.33
N MET A 960 43.52 8.03 -29.33
CA MET A 960 42.23 8.64 -29.67
C MET A 960 42.06 8.64 -31.20
N ALA A 961 41.28 7.67 -31.71
CA ALA A 961 40.97 7.57 -33.13
C ALA A 961 40.05 8.69 -33.65
N SER A 962 39.45 9.51 -32.78
CA SER A 962 38.43 10.50 -33.14
C SER A 962 38.91 11.94 -33.26
N GLY A 963 40.20 12.24 -33.02
CA GLY A 963 40.72 13.62 -33.17
C GLY A 963 40.08 14.69 -32.25
N LEU A 964 39.20 14.31 -31.33
CA LEU A 964 38.46 15.22 -30.43
C LEU A 964 39.19 15.51 -29.11
N ALA A 965 40.29 14.81 -28.85
CA ALA A 965 41.07 14.83 -27.62
C ALA A 965 41.44 16.23 -27.09
N PHE A 966 41.72 17.17 -27.99
CA PHE A 966 42.46 18.39 -27.67
C PHE A 966 42.11 19.55 -28.61
N GLN A 967 40.82 19.84 -28.84
CA GLN A 967 40.48 21.18 -29.31
C GLN A 967 40.72 22.16 -28.15
N ASN A 968 41.58 23.17 -28.36
CA ASN A 968 41.85 24.29 -27.44
C ASN A 968 42.78 24.02 -26.24
N VAL A 969 43.79 23.14 -26.37
CA VAL A 969 44.89 23.09 -25.37
C VAL A 969 45.80 24.29 -25.59
N GLN A 970 45.69 25.26 -24.70
CA GLN A 970 46.43 26.52 -24.76
C GLN A 970 46.81 26.96 -23.35
N GLY A 971 47.99 27.58 -23.25
CA GLY A 971 48.45 28.24 -22.03
C GLY A 971 49.14 27.35 -21.00
N ARG A 972 49.10 27.79 -19.74
CA ARG A 972 49.93 27.29 -18.65
C ARG A 972 49.32 26.08 -17.95
N LEU A 973 49.85 24.89 -18.24
CA LEU A 973 49.37 23.64 -17.65
C LEU A 973 50.37 23.04 -16.66
N TYR A 974 49.85 22.48 -15.57
CA TYR A 974 50.64 21.83 -14.53
C TYR A 974 50.44 20.32 -14.61
N PRO A 975 51.53 19.52 -14.54
CA PRO A 975 51.41 18.10 -14.25
C PRO A 975 50.59 17.89 -12.97
N ALA A 976 49.62 16.99 -13.02
CA ALA A 976 48.66 16.79 -11.96
C ALA A 976 48.25 15.32 -11.83
N VAL A 977 47.93 14.94 -10.59
CA VAL A 977 47.30 13.65 -10.27
C VAL A 977 46.01 13.89 -9.51
N MET A 978 45.05 13.02 -9.78
CA MET A 978 43.74 13.01 -9.17
C MET A 978 43.49 11.66 -8.49
N VAL A 979 43.02 11.69 -7.25
CA VAL A 979 42.88 10.49 -6.41
C VAL A 979 41.52 10.52 -5.73
N HIS A 980 40.77 9.42 -5.83
CA HIS A 980 39.49 9.26 -5.16
C HIS A 980 39.68 8.93 -3.66
N ALA A 981 38.79 9.45 -2.82
CA ALA A 981 38.94 9.48 -1.35
C ALA A 981 38.76 8.10 -0.66
N ASP A 982 38.31 7.09 -1.38
CA ASP A 982 38.14 5.71 -0.89
C ASP A 982 39.43 4.88 -0.97
N MET A 983 40.46 5.35 -1.68
CA MET A 983 41.75 4.67 -1.84
C MET A 983 42.70 4.98 -0.68
N ALA A 984 42.25 4.73 0.56
CA ALA A 984 43.04 5.01 1.76
C ALA A 984 44.35 4.21 1.75
N GLY A 985 45.48 4.90 1.93
CA GLY A 985 46.82 4.29 1.85
C GLY A 985 47.42 4.24 0.44
N PHE A 986 46.72 4.75 -0.58
CA PHE A 986 47.25 4.89 -1.95
C PHE A 986 48.41 5.88 -2.00
N GLU A 987 49.43 5.57 -2.81
CA GLU A 987 50.64 6.37 -3.00
C GLU A 987 51.14 6.34 -4.45
N LEU A 988 51.42 7.53 -5.00
CA LEU A 988 52.02 7.74 -6.33
C LEU A 988 53.35 8.48 -6.21
N LYS A 989 54.32 8.11 -7.04
CA LYS A 989 55.60 8.81 -7.18
C LYS A 989 55.78 9.36 -8.58
N ALA A 990 55.98 10.66 -8.72
CA ALA A 990 56.23 11.31 -10.00
C ALA A 990 57.71 11.27 -10.39
N GLN A 991 57.94 11.11 -11.68
CA GLN A 991 59.20 11.36 -12.36
C GLN A 991 58.97 12.51 -13.35
N PHE A 992 59.76 13.57 -13.18
CA PHE A 992 59.80 14.72 -14.07
C PHE A 992 61.12 14.75 -14.84
N SER A 993 61.21 15.57 -15.89
CA SER A 993 62.45 15.79 -16.65
C SER A 993 63.50 16.52 -15.79
N GLU A 994 64.77 16.11 -15.90
CA GLU A 994 65.88 16.78 -15.18
C GLU A 994 66.45 17.93 -16.01
N GLU A 995 66.79 19.05 -15.36
CA GLU A 995 67.41 20.20 -16.04
C GLU A 995 68.83 19.84 -16.54
N GLY A 996 69.02 19.87 -17.86
CA GLY A 996 70.35 19.84 -18.50
C GLY A 996 71.05 18.47 -18.61
N GLY A 997 70.36 17.35 -18.38
CA GLY A 997 70.84 15.98 -18.64
C GLY A 997 70.27 15.39 -19.94
N ASP A 998 70.80 14.25 -20.41
CA ASP A 998 70.23 13.49 -21.54
C ASP A 998 68.73 13.24 -21.27
N GLU A 999 67.86 13.95 -22.00
CA GLU A 999 66.47 14.26 -21.61
C GLU A 999 65.53 13.03 -21.59
N SER A 1000 66.05 11.86 -21.98
CA SER A 1000 65.38 10.55 -21.89
C SER A 1000 65.94 9.66 -20.77
N ALA A 1001 67.00 10.06 -20.08
CA ALA A 1001 67.69 9.26 -19.06
C ALA A 1001 66.90 9.20 -17.75
N GLY A 1002 65.84 8.39 -17.73
CA GLY A 1002 65.08 8.09 -16.51
C GLY A 1002 63.64 7.65 -16.79
N PHE A 1003 63.03 8.14 -17.86
CA PHE A 1003 61.70 7.72 -18.28
C PHE A 1003 61.68 6.30 -18.82
N ARG A 1004 60.57 5.58 -18.59
CA ARG A 1004 60.35 4.24 -19.16
C ARG A 1004 60.01 4.31 -20.64
N PHE A 1005 59.31 5.35 -21.08
CA PHE A 1005 59.08 5.55 -22.51
C PHE A 1005 60.38 5.94 -23.22
N LYS A 1006 60.77 5.15 -24.23
CA LYS A 1006 61.96 5.37 -25.09
C LYS A 1006 61.59 5.55 -26.57
N GLY A 1007 60.31 5.67 -26.90
CA GLY A 1007 59.82 5.80 -28.28
C GLY A 1007 60.13 7.17 -28.90
N SER A 1008 59.94 7.28 -30.22
CA SER A 1008 60.11 8.55 -30.94
C SER A 1008 58.95 9.50 -30.64
N TYR A 1009 59.26 10.73 -30.24
CA TYR A 1009 58.29 11.80 -29.98
C TYR A 1009 57.75 12.47 -31.27
N THR A 1010 58.30 12.12 -32.44
CA THR A 1010 58.02 12.78 -33.74
C THR A 1010 57.55 11.86 -34.84
N ASP A 1011 57.64 10.54 -34.66
CA ASP A 1011 57.22 9.60 -35.70
C ASP A 1011 55.70 9.43 -35.66
N GLU A 1012 55.00 9.96 -36.65
CA GLU A 1012 53.56 9.78 -36.82
C GLU A 1012 53.16 8.29 -36.69
N LYS A 1013 53.98 7.33 -37.18
CA LYS A 1013 53.69 5.89 -37.06
C LYS A 1013 53.81 5.34 -35.64
N THR A 1014 54.56 6.00 -34.77
CA THR A 1014 54.63 5.70 -33.33
C THR A 1014 53.31 6.08 -32.64
N PHE A 1015 52.57 7.06 -33.19
CA PHE A 1015 51.24 7.46 -32.73
C PHE A 1015 50.12 6.71 -33.47
N PHE A 1016 50.27 6.33 -34.75
CA PHE A 1016 49.30 5.56 -35.52
C PHE A 1016 49.56 4.03 -35.46
N LYS A 1017 49.18 3.38 -34.35
CA LYS A 1017 49.01 1.91 -34.33
C LYS A 1017 47.63 1.56 -33.79
N CYS A 1018 46.72 1.14 -34.67
CA CYS A 1018 45.49 0.49 -34.26
C CYS A 1018 45.10 -0.59 -35.29
N GLN A 1019 44.43 -1.64 -34.77
CA GLN A 1019 43.86 -2.81 -35.46
C GLN A 1019 44.79 -3.99 -35.75
N GLN A 1020 45.08 -4.83 -34.74
CA GLN A 1020 45.05 -6.30 -34.82
C GLN A 1020 44.90 -6.88 -33.40
N ASP A 1021 43.70 -6.84 -32.82
CA ASP A 1021 43.37 -7.69 -31.67
C ASP A 1021 42.08 -8.49 -32.00
N PRO A 1022 42.17 -9.82 -32.17
CA PRO A 1022 41.04 -10.65 -32.59
C PRO A 1022 39.99 -10.93 -31.50
N ASP A 1023 40.18 -10.48 -30.26
CA ASP A 1023 39.27 -10.77 -29.14
C ASP A 1023 38.21 -9.68 -28.85
N PHE A 1024 38.12 -8.62 -29.66
CA PHE A 1024 37.04 -7.64 -29.58
C PHE A 1024 35.78 -8.19 -30.29
N LYS A 1025 35.05 -9.08 -29.62
CA LYS A 1025 33.71 -9.50 -30.04
C LYS A 1025 32.68 -8.48 -29.55
N ASP A 1026 32.03 -7.82 -30.51
CA ASP A 1026 30.83 -7.02 -30.32
C ASP A 1026 29.77 -7.80 -29.55
N SER A 1027 29.55 -7.41 -28.30
CA SER A 1027 28.27 -7.58 -27.63
C SER A 1027 27.69 -6.19 -27.41
N ASP A 1028 27.01 -5.67 -28.43
CA ASP A 1028 25.70 -5.02 -28.29
C ASP A 1028 25.24 -4.52 -29.66
N GLY A 1029 24.06 -4.97 -30.06
CA GLY A 1029 23.43 -4.60 -31.33
C GLY A 1029 23.04 -3.13 -31.33
N LEU A 1030 23.84 -2.31 -32.02
CA LEU A 1030 23.46 -0.98 -32.54
C LEU A 1030 24.03 -0.88 -33.96
N SER A 1031 23.41 -1.61 -34.89
CA SER A 1031 23.43 -1.22 -36.29
C SER A 1031 22.62 0.06 -36.47
N ASP A 1032 23.13 0.97 -37.30
CA ASP A 1032 22.48 2.19 -37.83
C ASP A 1032 22.68 3.49 -37.04
N ALA A 1033 23.92 4.00 -37.01
CA ALA A 1033 24.19 5.43 -36.89
C ALA A 1033 25.55 5.87 -37.48
N CYS A 1034 25.99 5.27 -38.59
CA CYS A 1034 27.22 5.65 -39.31
C CYS A 1034 26.96 6.02 -40.79
N GLY A 1035 25.92 6.81 -41.01
CA GLY A 1035 25.74 7.61 -42.22
C GLY A 1035 25.50 9.05 -41.79
N ILE A 1036 26.23 10.00 -42.38
CA ILE A 1036 26.25 11.46 -42.09
C ILE A 1036 27.38 11.88 -41.11
N LEU A 1037 28.61 11.88 -41.61
CA LEU A 1037 29.62 12.93 -41.35
C LEU A 1037 30.77 12.85 -42.36
N ALA A 1038 30.41 12.68 -43.63
CA ALA A 1038 31.26 12.93 -44.79
C ALA A 1038 30.58 14.01 -45.65
N ALA A 1039 30.46 15.22 -45.10
CA ALA A 1039 30.16 16.49 -45.78
C ALA A 1039 30.09 17.65 -44.77
N ILE A 1040 31.21 18.00 -44.12
CA ILE A 1040 31.57 19.36 -43.68
C ILE A 1040 33.08 19.50 -43.85
#